data_AF-B4L7T2-F1
#
_entry.id   AF-B4L7T2-F1
#
_cell.length_a   1.000
_cell.length_b   1.000
_cell.length_c   1.000
_cell.angle_alpha   90.00
_cell.angle_beta   90.00
_cell.angle_gamma   90.00
#
_symmetry.space_group_name_H-M   'P 1'
#
loop_
_entity.id
_entity.type
_entity.pdbx_description
1 polymer ?
#
loop_
_entity_poly.entity_id
_entity_poly.type
_entity_poly.pdbx_seq_one_letter_code
_entity_poly.pdbx_strand_id
1 'polypeptide(L)'
;MSSGADPKASAGDNIVNEQPIEISSDSSVGDNSDCEAPSDSESEVSVLSSLVGTSDSHDDQMLDEEFSAILSITKKKYRHYVELCTTAFKLNIFEKIEVAINEFQKFSTVPSHIWLRYLKALKVVTQTPAEWEVFKTKCSLALASFYDDQLAEFVVKSLMEQSLADHLQMWAKILADYGLERIDFVEEARRFVASLEEKDGIEMIEQTLSANCVAWHYDQDQMEPIAELIDEFKQKLKSNAENSSWLQENYLLRAETLSLSTNMKCTLTKLIYERCVAKYPNDSRLWLDYIAYMEKPKEPESEDMYHTAICDGYLKCKPMELINRVLQINPTIAINHKYLELLEQSILNTEQVESEIKRQLQRLEPHMEMNVELQLDYLAYRVRHTDVNNELEVKQLRNTFREVWDRLSEIYGDLADTCFEVLQLWAQVEYAKLKSPDNGASIWCEIFSYPGNSVKAHLWVAYAQMEIEYNKREKVSIVFRQALEALSMTPEVQVIVEFYRRHERCFGNYESIAECQKYCEAYMEQAESYKRQPAWQQPNTRRMPAYQKPERKPAIKSSKKPLPAAKKTMPSSSPAKEAKESNFKYSPNMETNKIFVKNLYPQCTKEDLINAFESFGVIKDVRLVYRPSNQKFKGIAYVEFEKEQDAQNAVIGGNGIEIGGQNIEVAISNPPPKLPTGPSTSSGVAAAGAAGDKRKPEKRRIQTSLIPTRLVLNEVKRRKKLELDDDAAVSSTNDTANGNNANANANGNDNGNGNDSGKETAEQPLTAVPIAPKSNDDFRKLFNI
;
A
#
# COMPACT_ATOMS: atom_id res chain seq x y z
N MET A 1 -6.84 -40.34 -18.20
CA MET A 1 -6.47 -41.06 -16.96
C MET A 1 -5.42 -40.22 -16.26
N SER A 2 -5.47 -40.15 -14.92
CA SER A 2 -4.62 -39.42 -13.95
C SER A 2 -3.76 -38.22 -14.42
N SER A 3 -3.95 -36.98 -13.94
CA SER A 3 -4.10 -36.44 -12.56
C SER A 3 -2.77 -36.30 -11.79
N GLY A 4 -2.40 -35.07 -11.46
CA GLY A 4 -1.22 -34.74 -10.64
C GLY A 4 -0.81 -33.28 -10.81
N ALA A 5 -1.46 -32.37 -10.08
CA ALA A 5 -1.13 -30.95 -10.04
C ALA A 5 -1.15 -30.48 -8.57
N ASP A 6 -0.04 -29.93 -8.09
CA ASP A 6 0.16 -29.54 -6.69
C ASP A 6 -0.37 -28.11 -6.40
N PRO A 7 -1.30 -27.93 -5.45
CA PRO A 7 -1.80 -26.62 -5.06
C PRO A 7 -1.22 -26.18 -3.71
N LYS A 8 -0.16 -25.36 -3.70
CA LYS A 8 0.33 -24.67 -2.49
C LYS A 8 1.18 -23.44 -2.80
N ALA A 9 0.53 -22.27 -2.80
CA ALA A 9 1.17 -20.96 -2.64
C ALA A 9 0.63 -20.34 -1.35
N SER A 10 1.51 -19.98 -0.41
CA SER A 10 1.13 -19.52 0.94
C SER A 10 0.97 -18.01 1.02
N ALA A 11 -0.13 -17.54 1.61
CA ALA A 11 -0.37 -16.13 1.86
C ALA A 11 0.32 -15.60 3.14
N GLY A 12 0.79 -14.36 3.07
CA GLY A 12 0.88 -13.40 4.18
C GLY A 12 0.19 -12.10 3.72
N ASP A 13 -0.25 -11.20 4.60
CA ASP A 13 -0.06 -11.13 6.05
C ASP A 13 -1.34 -11.36 6.86
N ASN A 14 -1.19 -11.88 8.08
CA ASN A 14 -2.27 -11.95 9.06
C ASN A 14 -2.43 -10.60 9.79
N ILE A 15 -3.37 -9.77 9.32
CA ILE A 15 -3.97 -8.69 10.13
C ILE A 15 -5.24 -9.21 10.78
N VAL A 16 -5.47 -8.86 12.05
CA VAL A 16 -6.52 -9.45 12.89
C VAL A 16 -7.92 -9.14 12.34
N ASN A 17 -8.73 -10.19 12.17
CA ASN A 17 -10.11 -10.11 11.76
C ASN A 17 -11.01 -9.78 12.97
N GLU A 18 -10.97 -8.51 13.42
CA GLU A 18 -11.82 -7.99 14.51
C GLU A 18 -13.23 -7.67 13.96
N GLN A 19 -14.18 -8.57 14.18
CA GLN A 19 -15.59 -8.38 13.83
C GLN A 19 -16.24 -7.25 14.67
N PRO A 20 -17.26 -6.55 14.14
CA PRO A 20 -18.12 -5.70 14.96
C PRO A 20 -18.88 -6.54 16.00
N ILE A 21 -19.08 -5.97 17.18
CA ILE A 21 -19.77 -6.65 18.29
C ILE A 21 -21.27 -6.73 17.97
N GLU A 22 -21.77 -7.94 17.71
CA GLU A 22 -23.20 -8.21 17.64
C GLU A 22 -23.82 -8.16 19.05
N ILE A 23 -24.94 -7.46 19.20
CA ILE A 23 -25.77 -7.50 20.40
C ILE A 23 -26.90 -8.49 20.14
N SER A 24 -26.88 -9.62 20.85
CA SER A 24 -27.83 -10.72 20.67
C SER A 24 -29.23 -10.37 21.20
N SER A 25 -30.24 -10.43 20.33
CA SER A 25 -31.65 -10.49 20.71
C SER A 25 -32.20 -11.90 20.41
N ASP A 26 -32.24 -12.75 21.43
CA ASP A 26 -32.83 -14.09 21.35
C ASP A 26 -34.25 -14.06 21.94
N SER A 27 -35.20 -14.69 21.26
CA SER A 27 -36.60 -14.80 21.66
C SER A 27 -37.20 -16.12 21.20
N SER A 28 -37.23 -17.09 22.11
CA SER A 28 -37.94 -18.36 21.92
C SER A 28 -39.35 -18.30 22.52
N VAL A 29 -40.34 -18.78 21.77
CA VAL A 29 -41.75 -18.75 22.17
C VAL A 29 -42.07 -19.93 23.09
N GLY A 30 -42.74 -19.65 24.21
CA GLY A 30 -43.32 -20.64 25.13
C GLY A 30 -44.75 -20.27 25.48
N ASP A 31 -45.68 -21.19 25.27
CA ASP A 31 -47.14 -20.96 25.32
C ASP A 31 -47.72 -21.06 26.75
N ASN A 32 -48.78 -20.29 27.06
CA ASN A 32 -49.99 -20.71 27.80
C ASN A 32 -50.96 -19.54 28.14
N SER A 33 -52.18 -19.65 27.62
CA SER A 33 -53.51 -19.37 28.23
C SER A 33 -53.80 -18.17 29.18
N ASP A 34 -54.92 -17.53 28.85
CA ASP A 34 -55.99 -16.97 29.73
C ASP A 34 -56.01 -15.47 30.17
N CYS A 35 -57.10 -14.84 29.71
CA CYS A 35 -57.80 -13.60 30.06
C CYS A 35 -57.24 -12.62 31.14
N GLU A 36 -57.08 -11.35 30.74
CA GLU A 36 -58.13 -10.31 30.85
C GLU A 36 -57.78 -9.09 29.97
N ALA A 37 -58.71 -8.15 29.77
CA ALA A 37 -58.48 -6.90 29.03
C ALA A 37 -58.89 -5.68 29.86
N PRO A 38 -58.01 -4.67 29.95
CA PRO A 38 -58.40 -3.32 29.55
C PRO A 38 -57.36 -2.66 28.62
N SER A 39 -57.62 -1.41 28.21
CA SER A 39 -56.73 -0.60 27.38
C SER A 39 -55.56 0.01 28.19
N ASP A 40 -54.45 0.34 27.51
CA ASP A 40 -54.13 1.75 27.22
C ASP A 40 -52.86 1.92 26.34
N SER A 41 -52.87 2.98 25.53
CA SER A 41 -51.76 3.72 24.89
C SER A 41 -50.46 3.01 24.47
N GLU A 42 -50.14 3.12 23.18
CA GLU A 42 -48.78 2.98 22.64
C GLU A 42 -47.78 3.96 23.29
N SER A 43 -46.52 3.55 23.49
CA SER A 43 -45.45 4.47 23.93
C SER A 43 -44.03 4.06 23.52
N GLU A 44 -43.80 3.71 22.24
CA GLU A 44 -42.45 3.59 21.68
C GLU A 44 -41.75 4.96 21.46
N VAL A 45 -41.71 5.80 22.51
CA VAL A 45 -41.00 7.09 22.51
C VAL A 45 -40.17 7.23 23.80
N SER A 46 -39.35 6.22 24.11
CA SER A 46 -38.52 6.19 25.33
C SER A 46 -37.08 5.67 25.12
N VAL A 47 -36.48 5.99 23.97
CA VAL A 47 -35.04 5.71 23.72
C VAL A 47 -34.22 7.00 23.50
N LEU A 48 -34.86 8.13 23.20
CA LEU A 48 -34.19 9.42 22.97
C LEU A 48 -34.04 10.30 24.23
N SER A 49 -34.60 9.91 25.38
CA SER A 49 -34.57 10.71 26.61
C SER A 49 -33.18 10.84 27.27
N SER A 50 -32.16 10.13 26.76
CA SER A 50 -30.78 10.20 27.27
C SER A 50 -29.96 11.38 26.73
N LEU A 51 -30.50 12.15 25.78
CA LEU A 51 -29.79 13.26 25.10
C LEU A 51 -29.70 14.58 25.89
N VAL A 52 -30.10 14.59 27.17
CA VAL A 52 -29.84 15.70 28.11
C VAL A 52 -29.21 15.17 29.41
N GLY A 53 -28.31 14.19 29.28
CA GLY A 53 -27.26 14.01 30.27
C GLY A 53 -26.24 15.14 30.14
N THR A 54 -25.88 15.80 31.25
CA THR A 54 -24.78 16.76 31.25
C THR A 54 -23.47 16.02 31.00
N SER A 55 -22.92 16.10 29.78
CA SER A 55 -21.56 15.61 29.52
C SER A 55 -20.62 16.34 30.47
N ASP A 56 -19.78 15.60 31.20
CA ASP A 56 -18.81 16.23 32.07
C ASP A 56 -17.76 16.90 31.16
N SER A 57 -17.59 18.22 31.28
CA SER A 57 -16.87 19.01 30.27
C SER A 57 -15.41 18.60 30.04
N HIS A 58 -14.88 17.74 30.91
CA HIS A 58 -13.59 17.08 30.77
C HIS A 58 -13.58 15.93 29.76
N ASP A 59 -14.65 15.12 29.68
CA ASP A 59 -14.74 13.98 28.76
C ASP A 59 -14.87 14.45 27.31
N ASP A 60 -15.68 15.48 27.03
CA ASP A 60 -15.76 16.11 25.71
C ASP A 60 -14.40 16.69 25.27
N GLN A 61 -13.65 17.29 26.21
CA GLN A 61 -12.28 17.78 25.94
C GLN A 61 -11.31 16.63 25.63
N MET A 62 -11.36 15.53 26.40
CA MET A 62 -10.52 14.36 26.13
C MET A 62 -10.84 13.70 24.78
N LEU A 63 -12.12 13.65 24.40
CA LEU A 63 -12.54 13.15 23.09
C LEU A 63 -12.11 14.09 21.94
N ASP A 64 -12.04 15.40 22.15
CA ASP A 64 -11.53 16.34 21.15
C ASP A 64 -10.00 16.29 21.00
N GLU A 65 -9.28 16.11 22.12
CA GLU A 65 -7.85 15.80 22.09
C GLU A 65 -7.57 14.47 21.37
N GLU A 66 -8.38 13.42 21.62
CA GLU A 66 -8.30 12.15 20.89
C GLU A 66 -8.56 12.33 19.39
N PHE A 67 -9.66 13.01 19.02
CA PHE A 67 -10.01 13.29 17.62
C PHE A 67 -8.89 14.05 16.90
N SER A 68 -8.38 15.11 17.52
CA SER A 68 -7.29 15.94 17.00
C SER A 68 -5.98 15.15 16.88
N ALA A 69 -5.67 14.29 17.85
CA ALA A 69 -4.50 13.42 17.81
C ALA A 69 -4.58 12.41 16.66
N ILE A 70 -5.72 11.72 16.48
CA ILE A 70 -5.93 10.77 15.38
C ILE A 70 -5.86 11.49 14.02
N LEU A 71 -6.49 12.66 13.89
CA LEU A 71 -6.47 13.46 12.66
C LEU A 71 -5.04 13.87 12.28
N SER A 72 -4.18 14.17 13.26
CA SER A 72 -2.78 14.55 13.05
C SER A 72 -1.85 13.42 12.55
N ILE A 73 -2.29 12.16 12.59
CA ILE A 73 -1.47 11.02 12.16
C ILE A 73 -1.18 11.13 10.64
N THR A 74 0.10 11.09 10.29
CA THR A 74 0.59 11.25 8.90
C THR A 74 0.52 9.96 8.07
N LYS A 75 0.76 8.79 8.68
CA LYS A 75 0.55 7.48 8.06
C LYS A 75 -0.60 6.75 8.78
N LYS A 76 -1.83 7.17 8.47
CA LYS A 76 -3.05 6.52 8.97
C LYS A 76 -3.16 5.10 8.41
N LYS A 77 -3.83 4.22 9.15
CA LYS A 77 -4.30 2.90 8.69
C LYS A 77 -5.81 2.90 8.73
N TYR A 78 -6.47 1.98 8.01
CA TYR A 78 -7.93 1.81 8.01
C TYR A 78 -8.56 1.92 9.41
N ARG A 79 -8.00 1.21 10.39
CA ARG A 79 -8.40 1.28 11.81
C ARG A 79 -8.46 2.71 12.37
N HIS A 80 -7.47 3.56 12.08
CA HIS A 80 -7.43 4.94 12.56
C HIS A 80 -8.54 5.80 11.93
N TYR A 81 -8.99 5.50 10.70
CA TYR A 81 -10.13 6.21 10.10
C TYR A 81 -11.46 5.76 10.70
N VAL A 82 -11.61 4.47 11.03
CA VAL A 82 -12.78 3.97 11.79
C VAL A 82 -12.80 4.57 13.19
N GLU A 83 -11.66 4.65 13.87
CA GLU A 83 -11.50 5.32 15.19
C GLU A 83 -11.82 6.82 15.09
N LEU A 84 -11.32 7.53 14.06
CA LEU A 84 -11.63 8.96 13.80
C LEU A 84 -13.14 9.21 13.65
N CYS A 85 -13.82 8.45 12.79
CA CYS A 85 -15.28 8.54 12.65
C CYS A 85 -15.99 8.17 13.96
N THR A 86 -15.54 7.14 14.68
CA THR A 86 -16.15 6.72 15.94
C THR A 86 -16.06 7.80 17.01
N THR A 87 -14.91 8.45 17.17
CA THR A 87 -14.75 9.56 18.13
C THR A 87 -15.48 10.83 17.69
N ALA A 88 -15.58 11.10 16.39
CA ALA A 88 -16.45 12.17 15.88
C ALA A 88 -17.95 11.94 16.21
N PHE A 89 -18.44 10.71 16.08
CA PHE A 89 -19.81 10.37 16.50
C PHE A 89 -20.01 10.44 18.01
N LYS A 90 -19.02 10.05 18.83
CA LYS A 90 -19.08 10.24 20.31
C LYS A 90 -19.19 11.72 20.69
N LEU A 91 -18.40 12.58 20.04
CA LEU A 91 -18.43 14.04 20.24
C LEU A 91 -19.76 14.68 19.82
N ASN A 92 -20.55 14.02 18.96
CA ASN A 92 -21.82 14.52 18.43
C ASN A 92 -21.74 15.90 17.74
N ILE A 93 -20.55 16.29 17.23
CA ILE A 93 -20.31 17.55 16.52
C ILE A 93 -20.33 17.26 15.01
N PHE A 94 -21.35 17.78 14.31
CA PHE A 94 -21.63 17.44 12.91
C PHE A 94 -20.47 17.76 11.97
N GLU A 95 -19.80 18.90 12.15
CA GLU A 95 -18.65 19.33 11.36
C GLU A 95 -17.45 18.38 11.52
N LYS A 96 -17.27 17.79 12.71
CA LYS A 96 -16.21 16.81 12.96
C LYS A 96 -16.53 15.46 12.32
N ILE A 97 -17.81 15.08 12.28
CA ILE A 97 -18.28 13.88 11.55
C ILE A 97 -18.07 14.07 10.04
N GLU A 98 -18.42 15.24 9.49
CA GLU A 98 -18.12 15.61 8.09
C GLU A 98 -16.62 15.54 7.79
N VAL A 99 -15.77 16.14 8.63
CA VAL A 99 -14.31 16.09 8.47
C VAL A 99 -13.79 14.65 8.52
N ALA A 100 -14.29 13.82 9.44
CA ALA A 100 -13.88 12.42 9.56
C ALA A 100 -14.24 11.59 8.31
N ILE A 101 -15.47 11.74 7.80
CA ILE A 101 -15.93 11.02 6.61
C ILE A 101 -15.18 11.51 5.36
N ASN A 102 -15.04 12.82 5.17
CA ASN A 102 -14.28 13.39 4.05
C ASN A 102 -12.81 12.96 4.09
N GLU A 103 -12.21 12.77 5.28
CA GLU A 103 -10.84 12.26 5.45
C GLU A 103 -10.74 10.74 5.18
N PHE A 104 -11.76 9.95 5.55
CA PHE A 104 -11.87 8.53 5.22
C PHE A 104 -11.98 8.33 3.70
N GLN A 105 -12.86 9.08 3.02
CA GLN A 105 -13.13 8.95 1.58
C GLN A 105 -11.90 9.20 0.69
N LYS A 106 -10.91 9.97 1.14
CA LYS A 106 -9.62 10.15 0.43
C LYS A 106 -8.76 8.87 0.43
N PHE A 107 -8.95 8.02 1.44
CA PHE A 107 -8.18 6.80 1.65
C PHE A 107 -8.88 5.57 1.06
N SER A 108 -10.15 5.37 1.39
CA SER A 108 -10.93 4.18 1.02
C SER A 108 -12.43 4.47 0.98
N THR A 109 -13.19 3.60 0.30
CA THR A 109 -14.65 3.55 0.35
C THR A 109 -15.14 3.45 1.80
N VAL A 110 -16.12 4.28 2.16
CA VAL A 110 -16.67 4.36 3.53
C VAL A 110 -17.71 3.24 3.75
N PRO A 111 -17.62 2.44 4.83
CA PRO A 111 -18.60 1.41 5.14
C PRO A 111 -20.03 1.94 5.34
N SER A 112 -21.01 1.17 4.86
CA SER A 112 -22.44 1.52 4.92
C SER A 112 -22.97 1.78 6.33
N HIS A 113 -22.43 1.12 7.37
CA HIS A 113 -22.80 1.40 8.76
C HIS A 113 -22.32 2.78 9.27
N ILE A 114 -21.24 3.34 8.72
CA ILE A 114 -20.78 4.71 9.00
C ILE A 114 -21.70 5.70 8.29
N TRP A 115 -22.04 5.43 7.02
CA TRP A 115 -23.03 6.23 6.29
C TRP A 115 -24.40 6.24 6.97
N LEU A 116 -24.92 5.09 7.41
CA LEU A 116 -26.23 5.01 8.08
C LEU A 116 -26.28 5.85 9.36
N ARG A 117 -25.19 5.90 10.15
CA ARG A 117 -25.09 6.79 11.32
C ARG A 117 -25.06 8.26 10.93
N TYR A 118 -24.29 8.61 9.90
CA TYR A 118 -24.20 9.98 9.40
C TYR A 118 -25.52 10.48 8.80
N LEU A 119 -26.20 9.67 7.99
CA LEU A 119 -27.48 10.05 7.38
C LEU A 119 -28.59 10.16 8.42
N LYS A 120 -28.59 9.31 9.46
CA LYS A 120 -29.48 9.48 10.62
C LYS A 120 -29.22 10.79 11.35
N ALA A 121 -27.97 11.20 11.54
CA ALA A 121 -27.64 12.50 12.12
C ALA A 121 -28.07 13.67 11.20
N LEU A 122 -27.73 13.61 9.90
CA LEU A 122 -28.07 14.64 8.91
C LEU A 122 -29.60 14.83 8.78
N LYS A 123 -30.39 13.75 8.78
CA LYS A 123 -31.86 13.79 8.71
C LYS A 123 -32.51 14.54 9.87
N VAL A 124 -31.86 14.62 11.04
CA VAL A 124 -32.34 15.43 12.18
C VAL A 124 -32.09 16.93 11.95
N VAL A 125 -31.07 17.30 11.18
CA VAL A 125 -30.72 18.70 10.88
C VAL A 125 -31.40 19.22 9.60
N THR A 126 -31.83 18.35 8.69
CA THR A 126 -32.48 18.74 7.43
C THR A 126 -33.90 19.28 7.68
N GLN A 127 -34.09 20.59 7.54
CA GLN A 127 -35.39 21.26 7.72
C GLN A 127 -35.82 22.06 6.48
N THR A 128 -34.87 22.43 5.63
CA THR A 128 -35.09 23.23 4.41
C THR A 128 -34.93 22.39 3.14
N PRO A 129 -35.55 22.79 2.01
CA PRO A 129 -35.33 22.14 0.71
C PRO A 129 -33.86 22.13 0.27
N ALA A 130 -33.07 23.13 0.66
CA ALA A 130 -31.64 23.20 0.33
C ALA A 130 -30.82 22.13 1.07
N GLU A 131 -31.10 21.91 2.36
CA GLU A 131 -30.50 20.80 3.12
C GLU A 131 -30.98 19.44 2.59
N TRP A 132 -32.20 19.35 2.06
CA TRP A 132 -32.72 18.13 1.44
C TRP A 132 -31.97 17.74 0.16
N GLU A 133 -31.53 18.69 -0.67
CA GLU A 133 -30.61 18.41 -1.78
C GLU A 133 -29.25 17.88 -1.29
N VAL A 134 -28.72 18.40 -0.18
CA VAL A 134 -27.51 17.87 0.46
C VAL A 134 -27.74 16.44 0.96
N PHE A 135 -28.88 16.17 1.63
CA PHE A 135 -29.26 14.84 2.08
C PHE A 135 -29.35 13.85 0.91
N LYS A 136 -30.10 14.15 -0.16
CA LYS A 136 -30.19 13.31 -1.37
C LYS A 136 -28.82 13.05 -2.00
N THR A 137 -27.94 14.05 -2.03
CA THR A 137 -26.56 13.92 -2.53
C THR A 137 -25.74 12.94 -1.66
N LYS A 138 -25.85 13.05 -0.33
CA LYS A 138 -25.14 12.15 0.59
C LYS A 138 -25.72 10.73 0.60
N CYS A 139 -27.05 10.57 0.50
CA CYS A 139 -27.71 9.27 0.33
C CYS A 139 -27.26 8.58 -0.95
N SER A 140 -27.18 9.31 -2.07
CA SER A 140 -26.66 8.81 -3.35
C SER A 140 -25.20 8.31 -3.23
N LEU A 141 -24.36 9.05 -2.49
CA LEU A 141 -22.96 8.70 -2.25
C LEU A 141 -22.78 7.50 -1.30
N ALA A 142 -23.69 7.36 -0.33
CA ALA A 142 -23.75 6.22 0.57
C ALA A 142 -24.16 4.94 -0.15
N LEU A 143 -25.27 4.96 -0.90
CA LEU A 143 -25.79 3.82 -1.65
C LEU A 143 -24.83 3.33 -2.74
N ALA A 144 -23.98 4.21 -3.29
CA ALA A 144 -22.95 3.86 -4.25
C ALA A 144 -21.68 3.21 -3.65
N SER A 145 -21.58 3.11 -2.32
CA SER A 145 -20.40 2.54 -1.64
C SER A 145 -20.41 1.01 -1.68
N PHE A 146 -21.33 0.39 -0.93
CA PHE A 146 -21.55 -1.06 -0.85
C PHE A 146 -23.04 -1.36 -0.67
N TYR A 147 -23.49 -2.53 -1.13
CA TYR A 147 -24.85 -3.02 -0.89
C TYR A 147 -25.11 -3.18 0.62
N ASP A 148 -26.13 -2.51 1.14
CA ASP A 148 -26.55 -2.59 2.53
C ASP A 148 -28.07 -2.34 2.64
N ASP A 149 -28.80 -3.34 3.12
CA ASP A 149 -30.26 -3.32 3.21
C ASP A 149 -30.80 -2.38 4.30
N GLN A 150 -30.05 -2.15 5.39
CA GLN A 150 -30.47 -1.22 6.45
C GLN A 150 -30.28 0.24 6.03
N LEU A 151 -29.21 0.50 5.26
CA LEU A 151 -28.96 1.79 4.62
C LEU A 151 -30.04 2.10 3.57
N ALA A 152 -30.33 1.15 2.69
CA ALA A 152 -31.37 1.32 1.67
C ALA A 152 -32.75 1.53 2.31
N GLU A 153 -33.14 0.73 3.29
CA GLU A 153 -34.42 0.86 3.99
C GLU A 153 -34.58 2.21 4.71
N PHE A 154 -33.52 2.72 5.36
CA PHE A 154 -33.54 4.04 5.97
C PHE A 154 -33.74 5.16 4.92
N VAL A 155 -33.10 5.04 3.76
CA VAL A 155 -33.25 6.01 2.67
C VAL A 155 -34.65 5.93 2.04
N VAL A 156 -35.17 4.72 1.79
CA VAL A 156 -36.54 4.52 1.28
C VAL A 156 -37.56 5.14 2.24
N LYS A 157 -37.51 4.81 3.53
CA LYS A 157 -38.41 5.40 4.55
C LYS A 157 -38.30 6.93 4.61
N SER A 158 -37.10 7.48 4.46
CA SER A 158 -36.89 8.93 4.38
C SER A 158 -37.48 9.58 3.11
N LEU A 159 -37.65 8.82 2.02
CA LEU A 159 -38.28 9.28 0.78
C LEU A 159 -39.81 9.13 0.79
N MET A 160 -40.35 8.17 1.55
CA MET A 160 -41.80 8.00 1.76
C MET A 160 -42.44 9.20 2.50
N GLU A 161 -41.63 9.99 3.22
CA GLU A 161 -42.05 11.26 3.82
C GLU A 161 -42.29 12.38 2.79
N GLN A 162 -41.98 12.16 1.50
CA GLN A 162 -42.01 13.17 0.43
C GLN A 162 -42.79 12.66 -0.79
N SER A 163 -43.03 13.54 -1.77
CA SER A 163 -43.65 13.14 -3.04
C SER A 163 -42.72 12.22 -3.86
N LEU A 164 -43.25 11.09 -4.34
CA LEU A 164 -42.51 10.20 -5.23
C LEU A 164 -42.14 10.89 -6.56
N ALA A 165 -42.99 11.80 -7.06
CA ALA A 165 -42.75 12.52 -8.31
C ALA A 165 -41.47 13.38 -8.25
N ASP A 166 -41.26 14.10 -7.14
CA ASP A 166 -40.10 14.97 -6.93
C ASP A 166 -38.78 14.18 -6.84
N HIS A 167 -38.85 12.88 -6.56
CA HIS A 167 -37.71 12.00 -6.27
C HIS A 167 -37.67 10.74 -7.15
N LEU A 168 -38.41 10.72 -8.26
CA LEU A 168 -38.59 9.58 -9.17
C LEU A 168 -37.26 8.91 -9.58
N GLN A 169 -36.24 9.72 -9.91
CA GLN A 169 -34.92 9.24 -10.32
C GLN A 169 -34.17 8.51 -9.19
N MET A 170 -34.42 8.88 -7.93
CA MET A 170 -33.82 8.23 -6.76
C MET A 170 -34.53 6.91 -6.43
N TRP A 171 -35.87 6.89 -6.53
CA TRP A 171 -36.65 5.64 -6.46
C TRP A 171 -36.23 4.65 -7.56
N ALA A 172 -36.17 5.09 -8.82
CA ALA A 172 -35.72 4.27 -9.95
C ALA A 172 -34.35 3.63 -9.70
N LYS A 173 -33.38 4.42 -9.18
CA LYS A 173 -32.03 3.94 -8.89
C LYS A 173 -31.92 3.03 -7.66
N ILE A 174 -32.80 3.16 -6.67
CA ILE A 174 -32.88 2.21 -5.55
C ILE A 174 -33.50 0.89 -6.02
N LEU A 175 -34.62 0.94 -6.74
CA LEU A 175 -35.29 -0.28 -7.23
C LEU A 175 -34.47 -1.04 -8.29
N ALA A 176 -33.59 -0.35 -9.03
CA ALA A 176 -32.60 -0.92 -9.93
C ALA A 176 -31.56 -1.84 -9.25
N ASP A 177 -31.21 -1.57 -7.99
CA ASP A 177 -30.21 -2.33 -7.23
C ASP A 177 -30.85 -3.30 -6.23
N TYR A 178 -31.87 -2.83 -5.52
CA TYR A 178 -32.46 -3.53 -4.37
C TYR A 178 -33.77 -4.27 -4.72
N GLY A 179 -34.47 -3.89 -5.80
CA GLY A 179 -35.85 -4.33 -6.08
C GLY A 179 -36.03 -5.83 -6.34
N LEU A 180 -34.95 -6.59 -6.58
CA LEU A 180 -34.98 -8.06 -6.68
C LEU A 180 -34.94 -8.78 -5.31
N GLU A 181 -34.33 -8.17 -4.29
CA GLU A 181 -34.32 -8.72 -2.93
C GLU A 181 -35.38 -8.07 -2.04
N ARG A 182 -35.61 -6.76 -2.22
CA ARG A 182 -36.56 -5.93 -1.48
C ARG A 182 -37.78 -5.63 -2.33
N ILE A 183 -38.57 -6.68 -2.57
CA ILE A 183 -39.86 -6.60 -3.27
C ILE A 183 -40.86 -5.70 -2.50
N ASP A 184 -40.69 -5.57 -1.19
CA ASP A 184 -41.40 -4.61 -0.35
C ASP A 184 -41.21 -3.15 -0.81
N PHE A 185 -40.00 -2.75 -1.23
CA PHE A 185 -39.78 -1.40 -1.79
C PHE A 185 -40.51 -1.21 -3.13
N VAL A 186 -40.66 -2.26 -3.93
CA VAL A 186 -41.40 -2.24 -5.21
C VAL A 186 -42.90 -2.08 -4.91
N GLU A 187 -43.43 -2.82 -3.93
CA GLU A 187 -44.82 -2.67 -3.49
C GLU A 187 -45.12 -1.30 -2.88
N GLU A 188 -44.23 -0.77 -2.04
CA GLU A 188 -44.38 0.58 -1.48
C GLU A 188 -44.43 1.63 -2.60
N ALA A 189 -43.51 1.58 -3.56
CA ALA A 189 -43.53 2.46 -4.72
C ALA A 189 -44.83 2.33 -5.54
N ARG A 190 -45.29 1.10 -5.84
CA ARG A 190 -46.58 0.87 -6.53
C ARG A 190 -47.77 1.46 -5.74
N ARG A 191 -47.79 1.34 -4.40
CA ARG A 191 -48.83 1.93 -3.55
C ARG A 191 -48.81 3.46 -3.59
N PHE A 192 -47.63 4.09 -3.64
CA PHE A 192 -47.51 5.54 -3.87
C PHE A 192 -48.05 5.94 -5.24
N VAL A 193 -47.68 5.25 -6.33
CA VAL A 193 -48.17 5.55 -7.68
C VAL A 193 -49.68 5.42 -7.77
N ALA A 194 -50.25 4.37 -7.17
CA ALA A 194 -51.70 4.15 -7.10
C ALA A 194 -52.46 5.19 -6.24
N SER A 195 -51.76 6.03 -5.47
CA SER A 195 -52.36 7.11 -4.67
C SER A 195 -52.33 8.49 -5.36
N LEU A 196 -51.69 8.61 -6.53
CA LEU A 196 -51.64 9.84 -7.29
C LEU A 196 -52.96 10.09 -8.05
N GLU A 197 -53.44 11.33 -8.05
CA GLU A 197 -54.68 11.72 -8.76
C GLU A 197 -54.43 12.15 -10.23
N GLU A 198 -53.19 12.52 -10.57
CA GLU A 198 -52.84 13.18 -11.84
C GLU A 198 -52.29 12.18 -12.88
N LYS A 199 -53.14 11.83 -13.85
CA LYS A 199 -52.90 10.73 -14.81
C LYS A 199 -51.65 10.89 -15.66
N ASP A 200 -51.38 12.10 -16.15
CA ASP A 200 -50.29 12.36 -17.09
C ASP A 200 -48.91 12.18 -16.41
N GLY A 201 -48.84 12.40 -15.08
CA GLY A 201 -47.64 12.10 -14.28
C GLY A 201 -47.44 10.61 -14.01
N ILE A 202 -48.54 9.85 -13.81
CA ILE A 202 -48.49 8.41 -13.54
C ILE A 202 -47.85 7.64 -14.69
N GLU A 203 -48.21 7.94 -15.95
CA GLU A 203 -47.64 7.22 -17.10
C GLU A 203 -46.11 7.41 -17.21
N MET A 204 -45.62 8.63 -16.99
CA MET A 204 -44.18 8.91 -16.98
C MET A 204 -43.46 8.18 -15.83
N ILE A 205 -44.09 8.07 -14.66
CA ILE A 205 -43.56 7.35 -13.50
C ILE A 205 -43.49 5.85 -13.79
N GLU A 206 -44.59 5.24 -14.25
CA GLU A 206 -44.68 3.83 -14.64
C GLU A 206 -43.64 3.46 -15.73
N GLN A 207 -43.52 4.28 -16.78
CA GLN A 207 -42.48 4.11 -17.81
C GLN A 207 -41.06 4.19 -17.22
N THR A 208 -40.80 5.13 -16.31
CA THR A 208 -39.47 5.31 -15.70
C THR A 208 -39.10 4.16 -14.75
N LEU A 209 -40.04 3.71 -13.92
CA LEU A 209 -39.81 2.64 -12.95
C LEU A 209 -39.72 1.27 -13.64
N SER A 210 -40.55 1.00 -14.65
CA SER A 210 -40.47 -0.23 -15.45
C SER A 210 -39.20 -0.34 -16.30
N ALA A 211 -38.66 0.77 -16.80
CA ALA A 211 -37.37 0.79 -17.51
C ALA A 211 -36.15 0.57 -16.58
N ASN A 212 -36.28 0.86 -15.28
CA ASN A 212 -35.16 0.80 -14.32
C ASN A 212 -35.24 -0.33 -13.30
N CYS A 213 -36.39 -0.98 -13.13
CA CYS A 213 -36.56 -2.10 -12.19
C CYS A 213 -37.13 -3.31 -12.90
N VAL A 214 -36.33 -4.37 -13.06
CA VAL A 214 -36.77 -5.62 -13.72
C VAL A 214 -37.91 -6.31 -12.95
N ALA A 215 -38.02 -6.07 -11.64
CA ALA A 215 -39.12 -6.54 -10.82
C ALA A 215 -40.41 -5.70 -10.95
N TRP A 216 -40.42 -4.55 -11.65
CA TRP A 216 -41.60 -3.67 -11.69
C TRP A 216 -42.84 -4.36 -12.27
N HIS A 217 -42.66 -5.27 -13.23
CA HIS A 217 -43.69 -6.10 -13.82
C HIS A 217 -43.47 -7.60 -13.53
N TYR A 218 -43.04 -7.95 -12.30
CA TYR A 218 -42.79 -9.34 -11.95
C TYR A 218 -44.05 -10.23 -12.05
N ASP A 219 -43.85 -11.47 -12.51
CA ASP A 219 -44.83 -12.55 -12.41
C ASP A 219 -44.46 -13.46 -11.22
N GLN A 220 -45.45 -13.99 -10.52
CA GLN A 220 -45.23 -14.72 -9.26
C GLN A 220 -44.47 -16.03 -9.50
N ASP A 221 -44.82 -16.75 -10.57
CA ASP A 221 -44.15 -18.00 -11.01
C ASP A 221 -42.67 -17.79 -11.37
N GLN A 222 -42.27 -16.57 -11.74
CA GLN A 222 -40.88 -16.21 -12.05
C GLN A 222 -40.10 -15.75 -10.81
N MET A 223 -40.78 -15.21 -9.79
CA MET A 223 -40.13 -14.70 -8.58
C MET A 223 -39.88 -15.77 -7.53
N GLU A 224 -40.69 -16.82 -7.43
CA GLU A 224 -40.51 -17.87 -6.42
C GLU A 224 -39.11 -18.55 -6.50
N PRO A 225 -38.59 -18.97 -7.68
CA PRO A 225 -37.24 -19.53 -7.79
C PRO A 225 -36.12 -18.51 -7.56
N ILE A 226 -36.38 -17.22 -7.78
CA ILE A 226 -35.44 -16.14 -7.50
C ILE A 226 -35.34 -15.91 -5.98
N ALA A 227 -36.48 -15.85 -5.29
CA ALA A 227 -36.56 -15.67 -3.84
C ALA A 227 -35.91 -16.84 -3.10
N GLU A 228 -36.20 -18.09 -3.51
CA GLU A 228 -35.55 -19.29 -2.95
C GLU A 228 -34.02 -19.21 -3.05
N LEU A 229 -33.48 -18.92 -4.25
CA LEU A 229 -32.05 -18.80 -4.47
C LEU A 229 -31.42 -17.64 -3.66
N ILE A 230 -32.11 -16.51 -3.56
CA ILE A 230 -31.69 -15.33 -2.79
C ILE A 230 -31.64 -15.65 -1.29
N ASP A 231 -32.65 -16.33 -0.73
CA ASP A 231 -32.68 -16.63 0.70
C ASP A 231 -31.73 -17.77 1.11
N GLU A 232 -31.54 -18.80 0.28
CA GLU A 232 -30.44 -19.77 0.46
C GLU A 232 -29.08 -19.08 0.41
N PHE A 233 -28.88 -18.14 -0.53
CA PHE A 233 -27.67 -17.34 -0.64
C PHE A 233 -27.46 -16.46 0.60
N LYS A 234 -28.50 -15.79 1.12
CA LYS A 234 -28.44 -14.97 2.34
C LYS A 234 -28.15 -15.81 3.58
N GLN A 235 -28.70 -17.01 3.70
CA GLN A 235 -28.35 -17.96 4.77
C GLN A 235 -26.87 -18.37 4.69
N LYS A 236 -26.38 -18.67 3.49
CA LYS A 236 -24.95 -18.98 3.26
C LYS A 236 -24.04 -17.79 3.54
N LEU A 237 -24.46 -16.58 3.16
CA LEU A 237 -23.73 -15.33 3.40
C LEU A 237 -23.69 -14.96 4.89
N LYS A 238 -24.74 -15.25 5.66
CA LYS A 238 -24.77 -15.15 7.13
C LYS A 238 -23.89 -16.20 7.82
N SER A 239 -23.72 -17.38 7.24
CA SER A 239 -22.73 -18.35 7.76
C SER A 239 -21.31 -17.75 7.71
N ASN A 240 -20.50 -17.99 8.76
CA ASN A 240 -19.14 -17.46 8.89
C ASN A 240 -18.13 -18.21 7.99
N ALA A 241 -18.41 -18.26 6.68
CA ALA A 241 -17.45 -18.69 5.67
C ALA A 241 -16.30 -17.69 5.56
N GLU A 242 -15.07 -18.20 5.46
CA GLU A 242 -13.83 -17.41 5.50
C GLU A 242 -13.52 -16.67 4.19
N ASN A 243 -14.13 -17.08 3.07
CA ASN A 243 -13.84 -16.57 1.74
C ASN A 243 -15.05 -16.71 0.78
N SER A 244 -14.86 -16.31 -0.47
CA SER A 244 -15.85 -16.31 -1.55
C SER A 244 -15.95 -17.61 -2.37
N SER A 245 -15.11 -18.62 -2.15
CA SER A 245 -14.87 -19.69 -3.15
C SER A 245 -16.08 -20.57 -3.47
N TRP A 246 -17.08 -20.59 -2.59
CA TRP A 246 -18.34 -21.31 -2.77
C TRP A 246 -19.30 -20.63 -3.77
N LEU A 247 -19.04 -19.37 -4.15
CA LEU A 247 -19.96 -18.53 -4.91
C LEU A 247 -20.25 -19.07 -6.32
N GLN A 248 -19.20 -19.45 -7.05
CA GLN A 248 -19.26 -19.73 -8.48
C GLN A 248 -20.01 -21.03 -8.80
N GLU A 249 -19.61 -22.14 -8.16
CA GLU A 249 -20.20 -23.46 -8.42
C GLU A 249 -21.63 -23.60 -7.88
N ASN A 250 -21.98 -22.85 -6.82
CA ASN A 250 -23.27 -23.03 -6.13
C ASN A 250 -24.34 -22.01 -6.52
N TYR A 251 -24.00 -20.72 -6.68
CA TYR A 251 -25.01 -19.65 -6.82
C TYR A 251 -25.00 -18.97 -8.19
N LEU A 252 -23.82 -18.62 -8.72
CA LEU A 252 -23.70 -18.00 -10.04
C LEU A 252 -24.19 -18.96 -11.14
N LEU A 253 -23.74 -20.22 -11.11
CA LEU A 253 -24.20 -21.24 -12.05
C LEU A 253 -25.71 -21.48 -11.95
N ARG A 254 -26.29 -21.51 -10.74
CA ARG A 254 -27.75 -21.64 -10.57
C ARG A 254 -28.50 -20.46 -11.20
N ALA A 255 -28.07 -19.22 -10.92
CA ALA A 255 -28.67 -18.02 -11.51
C ALA A 255 -28.60 -18.01 -13.05
N GLU A 256 -27.48 -18.47 -13.64
CA GLU A 256 -27.35 -18.63 -15.09
C GLU A 256 -28.30 -19.72 -15.66
N THR A 257 -28.57 -20.81 -14.91
CA THR A 257 -29.45 -21.92 -15.35
C THR A 257 -30.96 -21.67 -15.22
N LEU A 258 -31.42 -20.69 -14.43
CA LEU A 258 -32.87 -20.41 -14.30
C LEU A 258 -33.48 -19.98 -15.65
N SER A 259 -34.78 -20.21 -15.84
CA SER A 259 -35.52 -19.90 -17.08
C SER A 259 -35.98 -18.43 -17.16
N LEU A 260 -35.07 -17.50 -16.85
CA LEU A 260 -35.32 -16.05 -16.76
C LEU A 260 -34.82 -15.31 -18.01
N SER A 261 -35.28 -14.07 -18.22
CA SER A 261 -34.73 -13.18 -19.24
C SER A 261 -33.31 -12.70 -18.91
N THR A 262 -32.53 -12.36 -19.93
CA THR A 262 -31.13 -11.94 -19.81
C THR A 262 -30.93 -10.75 -18.87
N ASN A 263 -31.81 -9.75 -18.91
CA ASN A 263 -31.74 -8.61 -17.99
C ASN A 263 -31.99 -9.03 -16.52
N MET A 264 -32.92 -9.97 -16.29
CA MET A 264 -33.20 -10.52 -14.97
C MET A 264 -32.01 -11.32 -14.43
N LYS A 265 -31.41 -12.20 -15.27
CA LYS A 265 -30.19 -12.94 -14.93
C LYS A 265 -29.02 -12.02 -14.60
N CYS A 266 -28.81 -10.96 -15.39
CA CYS A 266 -27.75 -10.00 -15.15
C CYS A 266 -27.95 -9.24 -13.83
N THR A 267 -29.19 -8.84 -13.51
CA THR A 267 -29.50 -8.08 -12.28
C THR A 267 -29.43 -8.98 -11.03
N LEU A 268 -29.89 -10.23 -11.12
CA LEU A 268 -29.72 -11.24 -10.07
C LEU A 268 -28.23 -11.56 -9.82
N THR A 269 -27.45 -11.69 -10.90
CA THR A 269 -26.00 -11.95 -10.80
C THR A 269 -25.25 -10.73 -10.24
N LYS A 270 -25.63 -9.50 -10.65
CA LYS A 270 -25.15 -8.24 -10.06
C LYS A 270 -25.41 -8.20 -8.56
N LEU A 271 -26.65 -8.48 -8.13
CA LEU A 271 -27.05 -8.54 -6.71
C LEU A 271 -26.17 -9.51 -5.91
N ILE A 272 -25.98 -10.74 -6.42
CA ILE A 272 -25.15 -11.77 -5.79
C ILE A 272 -23.69 -11.30 -5.64
N TYR A 273 -23.10 -10.70 -6.68
CA TYR A 273 -21.74 -10.14 -6.61
C TYR A 273 -21.64 -8.95 -5.65
N GLU A 274 -22.55 -7.96 -5.73
CA GLU A 274 -22.55 -6.77 -4.85
C GLU A 274 -22.70 -7.17 -3.36
N ARG A 275 -23.59 -8.12 -3.05
CA ARG A 275 -23.71 -8.72 -1.71
C ARG A 275 -22.41 -9.41 -1.26
N CYS A 276 -21.70 -10.10 -2.16
CA CYS A 276 -20.43 -10.72 -1.84
C CYS A 276 -19.28 -9.72 -1.64
N VAL A 277 -19.14 -8.69 -2.49
CA VAL A 277 -18.08 -7.68 -2.30
C VAL A 277 -18.35 -6.76 -1.11
N ALA A 278 -19.61 -6.59 -0.70
CA ALA A 278 -19.95 -5.94 0.57
C ALA A 278 -19.46 -6.74 1.80
N LYS A 279 -19.52 -8.08 1.76
CA LYS A 279 -19.01 -8.94 2.86
C LYS A 279 -17.49 -9.19 2.78
N TYR A 280 -16.93 -9.38 1.59
CA TYR A 280 -15.52 -9.72 1.38
C TYR A 280 -14.77 -8.64 0.55
N PRO A 281 -14.80 -7.36 0.94
CA PRO A 281 -14.34 -6.24 0.10
C PRO A 281 -12.86 -6.31 -0.28
N ASN A 282 -12.03 -7.01 0.50
CA ASN A 282 -10.61 -7.18 0.25
C ASN A 282 -10.26 -8.33 -0.72
N ASP A 283 -11.22 -9.18 -1.13
CA ASP A 283 -10.96 -10.32 -2.00
C ASP A 283 -10.79 -9.89 -3.46
N SER A 284 -9.54 -9.69 -3.89
CA SER A 284 -9.23 -9.28 -5.26
C SER A 284 -9.70 -10.28 -6.33
N ARG A 285 -9.90 -11.58 -6.00
CA ARG A 285 -10.39 -12.55 -6.99
C ARG A 285 -11.85 -12.32 -7.30
N LEU A 286 -12.66 -12.22 -6.25
CA LEU A 286 -14.09 -11.90 -6.35
C LEU A 286 -14.35 -10.63 -7.19
N TRP A 287 -13.55 -9.58 -7.02
CA TRP A 287 -13.65 -8.38 -7.85
C TRP A 287 -13.25 -8.61 -9.32
N LEU A 288 -12.20 -9.39 -9.59
CA LEU A 288 -11.78 -9.73 -10.96
C LEU A 288 -12.81 -10.63 -11.66
N ASP A 289 -13.40 -11.60 -10.97
CA ASP A 289 -14.46 -12.47 -11.49
C ASP A 289 -15.74 -11.66 -11.80
N TYR A 290 -16.08 -10.70 -10.93
CA TYR A 290 -17.20 -9.77 -11.15
C TYR A 290 -16.96 -8.86 -12.37
N ILE A 291 -15.75 -8.30 -12.50
CA ILE A 291 -15.34 -7.50 -13.66
C ILE A 291 -15.41 -8.35 -14.94
N ALA A 292 -14.84 -9.55 -14.93
CA ALA A 292 -14.86 -10.46 -16.09
C ALA A 292 -16.29 -10.86 -16.50
N TYR A 293 -17.20 -11.07 -15.54
CA TYR A 293 -18.62 -11.25 -15.84
C TYR A 293 -19.25 -10.00 -16.51
N MET A 294 -18.90 -8.81 -16.03
CA MET A 294 -19.40 -7.56 -16.61
C MET A 294 -18.78 -7.22 -17.97
N GLU A 295 -17.58 -7.73 -18.29
CA GLU A 295 -16.95 -7.65 -19.62
C GLU A 295 -17.51 -8.61 -20.67
N LYS A 296 -17.96 -9.82 -20.27
CA LYS A 296 -18.54 -10.80 -21.22
C LYS A 296 -19.63 -10.14 -22.08
N PRO A 297 -19.65 -10.30 -23.41
CA PRO A 297 -20.81 -9.91 -24.21
C PRO A 297 -22.03 -10.74 -23.77
N LYS A 298 -23.18 -10.09 -23.62
CA LYS A 298 -24.45 -10.75 -23.32
C LYS A 298 -25.20 -10.96 -24.64
N GLU A 299 -25.75 -12.15 -24.86
CA GLU A 299 -26.54 -12.42 -26.06
C GLU A 299 -27.84 -11.60 -26.02
N PRO A 300 -28.12 -10.76 -27.03
CA PRO A 300 -29.34 -9.95 -27.06
C PRO A 300 -30.54 -10.83 -27.47
N GLU A 301 -31.63 -10.72 -26.71
CA GLU A 301 -32.87 -11.47 -26.97
C GLU A 301 -33.65 -10.91 -28.19
N SER A 302 -33.32 -9.70 -28.65
CA SER A 302 -33.84 -9.07 -29.87
C SER A 302 -32.85 -8.07 -30.48
N GLU A 303 -33.03 -7.70 -31.75
CA GLU A 303 -32.18 -6.72 -32.46
C GLU A 303 -32.26 -5.30 -31.89
N ASP A 304 -33.26 -4.98 -31.07
CA ASP A 304 -33.34 -3.69 -30.35
C ASP A 304 -32.53 -3.69 -29.04
N MET A 305 -32.06 -4.86 -28.56
CA MET A 305 -31.53 -5.05 -27.20
C MET A 305 -30.00 -5.01 -27.10
N TYR A 306 -29.30 -4.43 -28.09
CA TYR A 306 -27.83 -4.31 -28.11
C TYR A 306 -27.23 -3.52 -26.93
N HIS A 307 -28.05 -2.73 -26.22
CA HIS A 307 -27.72 -2.25 -24.88
C HIS A 307 -28.38 -3.15 -23.84
N THR A 308 -27.62 -4.12 -23.31
CA THR A 308 -28.05 -4.95 -22.18
C THR A 308 -28.30 -4.04 -20.98
N ALA A 309 -29.57 -3.80 -20.66
CA ALA A 309 -30.00 -2.84 -19.65
C ALA A 309 -29.85 -3.42 -18.23
N ILE A 310 -28.60 -3.68 -17.83
CA ILE A 310 -28.25 -3.85 -16.43
C ILE A 310 -28.54 -2.50 -15.76
N CYS A 311 -29.53 -2.48 -14.88
CA CYS A 311 -30.16 -1.24 -14.43
C CYS A 311 -29.14 -0.28 -13.79
N ASP A 312 -29.14 0.98 -14.24
CA ASP A 312 -28.19 2.02 -13.82
C ASP A 312 -28.57 2.56 -12.44
N GLY A 313 -28.40 1.74 -11.40
CA GLY A 313 -28.63 2.12 -10.01
C GLY A 313 -27.56 3.04 -9.43
N TYR A 314 -27.34 2.94 -8.13
CA TYR A 314 -26.20 3.54 -7.42
C TYR A 314 -24.99 2.61 -7.38
N LEU A 315 -25.20 1.29 -7.30
CA LEU A 315 -24.16 0.28 -7.36
C LEU A 315 -23.70 0.10 -8.80
N LYS A 316 -22.68 0.89 -9.15
CA LYS A 316 -22.10 0.93 -10.49
C LYS A 316 -21.32 -0.34 -10.81
N CYS A 317 -21.68 -0.97 -11.93
CA CYS A 317 -21.19 -2.29 -12.35
C CYS A 317 -20.45 -2.31 -13.71
N LYS A 318 -20.17 -1.15 -14.33
CA LYS A 318 -19.33 -1.11 -15.56
C LYS A 318 -17.89 -1.47 -15.18
N PRO A 319 -17.12 -2.22 -16.00
CA PRO A 319 -15.77 -2.67 -15.67
C PRO A 319 -14.83 -1.57 -15.15
N MET A 320 -14.81 -0.40 -15.81
CA MET A 320 -14.00 0.77 -15.41
C MET A 320 -14.45 1.41 -14.07
N GLU A 321 -15.72 1.24 -13.69
CA GLU A 321 -16.26 1.76 -12.43
C GLU A 321 -16.04 0.76 -11.28
N LEU A 322 -16.15 -0.55 -11.55
CA LEU A 322 -15.79 -1.62 -10.63
C LEU A 322 -14.31 -1.64 -10.29
N ILE A 323 -13.42 -1.53 -11.29
CA ILE A 323 -11.96 -1.53 -11.05
C ILE A 323 -11.56 -0.31 -10.20
N ASN A 324 -12.20 0.85 -10.40
CA ASN A 324 -12.00 2.04 -9.58
C ASN A 324 -12.51 1.86 -8.12
N ARG A 325 -13.57 1.07 -7.89
CA ARG A 325 -14.05 0.73 -6.52
C ARG A 325 -13.03 -0.16 -5.80
N VAL A 326 -12.63 -1.29 -6.38
CA VAL A 326 -11.64 -2.19 -5.74
C VAL A 326 -10.27 -1.52 -5.54
N LEU A 327 -9.83 -0.68 -6.48
CA LEU A 327 -8.61 0.12 -6.32
C LEU A 327 -8.63 1.00 -5.06
N GLN A 328 -9.79 1.55 -4.67
CA GLN A 328 -9.95 2.34 -3.43
C GLN A 328 -9.88 1.49 -2.16
N ILE A 329 -10.15 0.19 -2.26
CA ILE A 329 -10.30 -0.71 -1.11
C ILE A 329 -9.00 -1.50 -0.86
N ASN A 330 -8.56 -2.28 -1.85
CA ASN A 330 -7.41 -3.17 -1.75
C ASN A 330 -6.64 -3.22 -3.08
N PRO A 331 -5.71 -2.28 -3.33
CA PRO A 331 -4.87 -2.30 -4.52
C PRO A 331 -3.87 -3.46 -4.46
N THR A 332 -3.89 -4.32 -5.47
CA THR A 332 -2.95 -5.44 -5.65
C THR A 332 -2.46 -5.50 -7.10
N ILE A 333 -1.34 -6.20 -7.36
CA ILE A 333 -0.72 -6.28 -8.70
C ILE A 333 -1.73 -6.75 -9.77
N ALA A 334 -2.55 -7.76 -9.46
CA ALA A 334 -3.57 -8.26 -10.40
C ALA A 334 -4.68 -7.22 -10.69
N ILE A 335 -4.99 -6.35 -9.73
CA ILE A 335 -5.94 -5.23 -9.90
C ILE A 335 -5.27 -4.11 -10.73
N ASN A 336 -3.99 -3.81 -10.52
CA ASN A 336 -3.23 -2.86 -11.35
C ASN A 336 -3.18 -3.32 -12.82
N HIS A 337 -2.82 -4.59 -13.07
CA HIS A 337 -2.81 -5.17 -14.42
C HIS A 337 -4.17 -5.02 -15.11
N LYS A 338 -5.27 -5.40 -14.42
CA LYS A 338 -6.62 -5.33 -15.00
C LYS A 338 -7.09 -3.88 -15.23
N TYR A 339 -6.62 -2.95 -14.41
CA TYR A 339 -6.85 -1.52 -14.60
C TYR A 339 -6.12 -0.97 -15.84
N LEU A 340 -4.84 -1.30 -16.05
CA LEU A 340 -4.13 -0.95 -17.29
C LEU A 340 -4.80 -1.58 -18.51
N GLU A 341 -5.22 -2.85 -18.43
CA GLU A 341 -5.94 -3.55 -19.50
C GLU A 341 -7.24 -2.81 -19.89
N LEU A 342 -8.04 -2.42 -18.89
CA LEU A 342 -9.28 -1.66 -19.09
C LEU A 342 -9.05 -0.23 -19.60
N LEU A 343 -7.91 0.38 -19.28
CA LEU A 343 -7.51 1.68 -19.84
C LEU A 343 -7.05 1.56 -21.30
N GLU A 344 -6.29 0.50 -21.63
CA GLU A 344 -5.83 0.19 -22.99
C GLU A 344 -6.97 -0.23 -23.94
N GLN A 345 -8.05 -0.79 -23.40
CA GLN A 345 -9.30 -1.03 -24.13
C GLN A 345 -10.20 0.21 -24.26
N SER A 346 -9.96 1.28 -23.49
CA SER A 346 -10.82 2.47 -23.46
C SER A 346 -10.44 3.47 -24.55
N ILE A 347 -11.41 4.27 -25.01
CA ILE A 347 -11.22 5.31 -26.04
C ILE A 347 -10.63 6.60 -25.42
N LEU A 348 -9.68 6.46 -24.49
CA LEU A 348 -8.99 7.58 -23.86
C LEU A 348 -7.72 7.94 -24.65
N ASN A 349 -7.39 9.24 -24.68
CA ASN A 349 -6.10 9.68 -25.22
C ASN A 349 -4.97 9.54 -24.18
N THR A 350 -3.72 9.64 -24.62
CA THR A 350 -2.55 9.49 -23.76
C THR A 350 -2.55 10.46 -22.56
N GLU A 351 -3.00 11.70 -22.75
CA GLU A 351 -3.06 12.72 -21.68
C GLU A 351 -4.11 12.41 -20.61
N GLN A 352 -5.23 11.82 -21.00
CA GLN A 352 -6.29 11.33 -20.11
C GLN A 352 -5.78 10.12 -19.31
N VAL A 353 -5.16 9.14 -19.97
CA VAL A 353 -4.53 7.99 -19.30
C VAL A 353 -3.43 8.46 -18.34
N GLU A 354 -2.61 9.44 -18.71
CA GLU A 354 -1.62 10.03 -17.80
C GLU A 354 -2.27 10.70 -16.58
N SER A 355 -3.34 11.44 -16.76
CA SER A 355 -4.06 12.11 -15.66
C SER A 355 -4.71 11.10 -14.70
N GLU A 356 -5.27 10.03 -15.27
CA GLU A 356 -5.90 8.91 -14.57
C GLU A 356 -4.88 8.11 -13.75
N ILE A 357 -3.73 7.77 -14.34
CA ILE A 357 -2.60 7.10 -13.67
C ILE A 357 -1.96 7.98 -12.60
N LYS A 358 -1.71 9.27 -12.88
CA LYS A 358 -1.16 10.23 -11.90
C LYS A 358 -2.04 10.33 -10.65
N ARG A 359 -3.38 10.28 -10.79
CA ARG A 359 -4.33 10.27 -9.68
C ARG A 359 -4.20 9.02 -8.81
N GLN A 360 -4.10 7.82 -9.39
CA GLN A 360 -3.92 6.59 -8.60
C GLN A 360 -2.54 6.54 -7.93
N LEU A 361 -1.47 6.94 -8.63
CA LEU A 361 -0.11 6.96 -8.10
C LEU A 361 0.05 7.86 -6.87
N GLN A 362 -0.67 8.99 -6.82
CA GLN A 362 -0.71 9.85 -5.63
C GLN A 362 -1.38 9.14 -4.43
N ARG A 363 -2.44 8.35 -4.67
CA ARG A 363 -3.15 7.60 -3.64
C ARG A 363 -2.38 6.36 -3.16
N LEU A 364 -1.59 5.75 -4.04
CA LEU A 364 -0.70 4.61 -3.73
C LEU A 364 0.64 5.02 -3.11
N GLU A 365 0.93 6.30 -2.91
CA GLU A 365 2.20 6.79 -2.34
C GLU A 365 2.53 6.26 -0.91
N PRO A 366 1.55 5.87 -0.07
CA PRO A 366 1.84 5.14 1.18
C PRO A 366 2.27 3.68 0.98
N HIS A 367 1.98 3.07 -0.18
CA HIS A 367 2.09 1.65 -0.49
C HIS A 367 3.20 1.38 -1.52
N MET A 368 4.46 1.48 -1.07
CA MET A 368 5.67 1.44 -1.90
C MET A 368 5.66 0.38 -3.00
N GLU A 369 5.46 -0.90 -2.65
CA GLU A 369 5.48 -2.02 -3.59
C GLU A 369 4.43 -1.82 -4.70
N MET A 370 3.16 -1.59 -4.34
CA MET A 370 2.08 -1.41 -5.32
C MET A 370 2.22 -0.12 -6.15
N ASN A 371 2.97 0.87 -5.65
CA ASN A 371 3.32 2.07 -6.41
C ASN A 371 4.38 1.75 -7.48
N VAL A 372 5.44 1.04 -7.11
CA VAL A 372 6.55 0.65 -8.00
C VAL A 372 6.05 -0.27 -9.11
N GLU A 373 5.23 -1.27 -8.77
CA GLU A 373 4.56 -2.16 -9.72
C GLU A 373 3.73 -1.35 -10.73
N LEU A 374 2.81 -0.48 -10.26
CA LEU A 374 1.99 0.34 -11.16
C LEU A 374 2.83 1.27 -12.06
N GLN A 375 3.99 1.73 -11.61
CA GLN A 375 4.91 2.56 -12.39
C GLN A 375 5.62 1.76 -13.49
N LEU A 376 6.15 0.56 -13.18
CA LEU A 376 6.76 -0.35 -14.17
C LEU A 376 5.76 -0.75 -15.25
N ASP A 377 4.53 -1.04 -14.82
CA ASP A 377 3.40 -1.50 -15.63
C ASP A 377 2.85 -0.38 -16.54
N TYR A 378 2.77 0.85 -16.01
CA TYR A 378 2.52 2.08 -16.78
C TYR A 378 3.66 2.40 -17.76
N LEU A 379 4.93 2.22 -17.37
CA LEU A 379 6.06 2.36 -18.30
C LEU A 379 5.96 1.33 -19.43
N ALA A 380 5.58 0.09 -19.14
CA ALA A 380 5.32 -0.92 -20.17
C ALA A 380 4.15 -0.51 -21.11
N TYR A 381 3.08 0.10 -20.59
CA TYR A 381 2.01 0.69 -21.40
C TYR A 381 2.55 1.82 -22.32
N ARG A 382 3.34 2.76 -21.81
CA ARG A 382 3.96 3.83 -22.61
C ARG A 382 4.92 3.26 -23.67
N VAL A 383 5.69 2.23 -23.32
CA VAL A 383 6.57 1.49 -24.25
C VAL A 383 5.76 0.84 -25.37
N ARG A 384 4.56 0.30 -25.13
CA ARG A 384 3.68 -0.21 -26.20
C ARG A 384 3.27 0.92 -27.14
N HIS A 385 2.75 2.03 -26.60
CA HIS A 385 2.07 3.08 -27.36
C HIS A 385 2.96 4.12 -28.04
N THR A 386 4.25 4.23 -27.71
CA THR A 386 5.19 5.10 -28.42
C THR A 386 5.55 4.55 -29.81
N ASP A 387 5.39 5.36 -30.86
CA ASP A 387 6.00 5.09 -32.17
C ASP A 387 7.52 5.32 -32.12
N VAL A 388 8.28 4.34 -32.63
CA VAL A 388 9.75 4.41 -32.72
C VAL A 388 10.21 5.39 -33.80
N ASN A 389 9.37 5.63 -34.81
CA ASN A 389 9.70 6.52 -35.93
C ASN A 389 9.49 8.01 -35.57
N ASN A 390 8.77 8.31 -34.48
CA ASN A 390 8.53 9.68 -34.02
C ASN A 390 9.55 10.08 -32.92
N GLU A 391 10.56 10.87 -33.31
CA GLU A 391 11.60 11.36 -32.38
C GLU A 391 11.04 12.10 -31.16
N LEU A 392 9.89 12.79 -31.30
CA LEU A 392 9.25 13.50 -30.20
C LEU A 392 8.67 12.55 -29.16
N GLU A 393 7.97 11.50 -29.59
CA GLU A 393 7.42 10.48 -28.68
C GLU A 393 8.54 9.66 -28.04
N VAL A 394 9.60 9.32 -28.78
CA VAL A 394 10.79 8.65 -28.23
C VAL A 394 11.48 9.52 -27.18
N LYS A 395 11.55 10.85 -27.37
CA LYS A 395 12.04 11.78 -26.35
C LYS A 395 11.11 11.84 -25.13
N GLN A 396 9.79 11.89 -25.33
CA GLN A 396 8.80 11.86 -24.24
C GLN A 396 8.86 10.55 -23.45
N LEU A 397 9.08 9.40 -24.10
CA LEU A 397 9.23 8.10 -23.44
C LEU A 397 10.48 8.08 -22.54
N ARG A 398 11.64 8.55 -23.06
CA ARG A 398 12.88 8.70 -22.28
C ARG A 398 12.73 9.63 -21.08
N ASN A 399 12.03 10.76 -21.27
CA ASN A 399 11.68 11.66 -20.17
C ASN A 399 10.80 10.94 -19.12
N THR A 400 9.79 10.19 -19.56
CA THR A 400 8.88 9.46 -18.66
C THR A 400 9.63 8.43 -17.81
N PHE A 401 10.56 7.65 -18.39
CA PHE A 401 11.43 6.74 -17.62
C PHE A 401 12.25 7.48 -16.55
N ARG A 402 12.81 8.65 -16.87
CA ARG A 402 13.59 9.46 -15.92
C ARG A 402 12.72 10.09 -14.84
N GLU A 403 11.57 10.66 -15.19
CA GLU A 403 10.59 11.23 -14.25
C GLU A 403 10.10 10.18 -13.25
N VAL A 404 9.83 8.94 -13.70
CA VAL A 404 9.46 7.82 -12.82
C VAL A 404 10.61 7.45 -11.90
N TRP A 405 11.84 7.27 -12.43
CA TRP A 405 13.02 6.93 -11.64
C TRP A 405 13.33 7.99 -10.56
N ASP A 406 13.33 9.27 -10.93
CA ASP A 406 13.65 10.36 -10.02
C ASP A 406 12.53 10.57 -8.97
N ARG A 407 11.25 10.41 -9.35
CA ARG A 407 10.11 10.46 -8.40
C ARG A 407 10.17 9.31 -7.40
N LEU A 408 10.39 8.07 -7.85
CA LEU A 408 10.52 6.91 -6.97
C LEU A 408 11.72 7.09 -6.01
N SER A 409 12.84 7.59 -6.53
CA SER A 409 14.04 7.93 -5.74
C SER A 409 13.82 9.06 -4.73
N GLU A 410 12.96 10.04 -5.02
CA GLU A 410 12.61 11.13 -4.09
C GLU A 410 11.69 10.66 -2.96
N ILE A 411 10.70 9.80 -3.26
CA ILE A 411 9.71 9.33 -2.27
C ILE A 411 10.27 8.23 -1.36
N TYR A 412 10.96 7.22 -1.91
CA TYR A 412 11.37 6.02 -1.16
C TYR A 412 12.91 5.88 -1.00
N GLY A 413 13.70 6.63 -1.76
CA GLY A 413 15.17 6.55 -1.70
C GLY A 413 15.70 5.17 -2.10
N ASP A 414 16.68 4.65 -1.35
CA ASP A 414 17.36 3.37 -1.64
C ASP A 414 16.43 2.13 -1.59
N LEU A 415 15.18 2.29 -1.14
CA LEU A 415 14.17 1.24 -1.06
C LEU A 415 13.24 1.18 -2.28
N ALA A 416 13.27 2.21 -3.14
CA ALA A 416 12.35 2.36 -4.26
C ALA A 416 12.39 1.19 -5.24
N ASP A 417 13.59 0.76 -5.60
CA ASP A 417 13.83 -0.24 -6.63
C ASP A 417 15.19 -0.91 -6.35
N THR A 418 15.16 -1.94 -5.49
CA THR A 418 16.40 -2.61 -5.04
C THR A 418 17.06 -3.48 -6.12
N CYS A 419 16.30 -3.79 -7.18
CA CYS A 419 16.69 -4.56 -8.35
C CYS A 419 17.11 -3.67 -9.53
N PHE A 420 16.79 -2.37 -9.50
CA PHE A 420 16.96 -1.41 -10.61
C PHE A 420 16.12 -1.79 -11.84
N GLU A 421 14.95 -2.40 -11.64
CA GLU A 421 14.01 -2.85 -12.66
C GLU A 421 13.53 -1.72 -13.58
N VAL A 422 13.33 -0.50 -13.08
CA VAL A 422 12.97 0.66 -13.93
C VAL A 422 14.10 0.99 -14.92
N LEU A 423 15.36 0.93 -14.47
CA LEU A 423 16.52 1.19 -15.33
C LEU A 423 16.87 -0.02 -16.22
N GLN A 424 16.66 -1.25 -15.75
CA GLN A 424 16.82 -2.45 -16.57
C GLN A 424 15.80 -2.49 -17.71
N LEU A 425 14.53 -2.16 -17.43
CA LEU A 425 13.47 -2.02 -18.44
C LEU A 425 13.81 -0.91 -19.44
N TRP A 426 14.28 0.26 -18.98
CA TRP A 426 14.70 1.33 -19.88
C TRP A 426 15.88 0.90 -20.77
N ALA A 427 16.93 0.28 -20.19
CA ALA A 427 18.05 -0.23 -20.95
C ALA A 427 17.60 -1.26 -22.01
N GLN A 428 16.73 -2.21 -21.64
CA GLN A 428 16.17 -3.20 -22.56
C GLN A 428 15.37 -2.53 -23.69
N VAL A 429 14.62 -1.46 -23.41
CA VAL A 429 13.88 -0.67 -24.41
C VAL A 429 14.83 0.06 -25.37
N GLU A 430 15.93 0.64 -24.88
CA GLU A 430 16.96 1.27 -25.71
C GLU A 430 17.61 0.23 -26.66
N TYR A 431 17.98 -0.95 -26.16
CA TYR A 431 18.55 -2.03 -27.00
C TYR A 431 17.52 -2.61 -28.00
N ALA A 432 16.36 -3.05 -27.52
CA ALA A 432 15.46 -3.91 -28.28
C ALA A 432 14.46 -3.15 -29.15
N LYS A 433 13.82 -2.08 -28.63
CA LYS A 433 12.81 -1.30 -29.37
C LYS A 433 13.42 -0.10 -30.10
N LEU A 434 14.25 0.69 -29.41
CA LEU A 434 14.82 1.94 -29.96
C LEU A 434 16.15 1.73 -30.72
N LYS A 435 16.76 0.54 -30.63
CA LYS A 435 18.00 0.15 -31.34
C LYS A 435 19.18 1.10 -31.10
N SER A 436 19.28 1.64 -29.89
CA SER A 436 20.31 2.57 -29.43
C SER A 436 21.19 1.93 -28.35
N PRO A 437 22.11 1.02 -28.73
CA PRO A 437 22.90 0.25 -27.76
C PRO A 437 23.84 1.12 -26.92
N ASP A 438 24.27 2.29 -27.40
CA ASP A 438 25.09 3.21 -26.61
C ASP A 438 24.31 3.89 -25.48
N ASN A 439 23.01 4.18 -25.68
CA ASN A 439 22.13 4.65 -24.60
C ASN A 439 21.87 3.53 -23.59
N GLY A 440 21.57 2.31 -24.07
CA GLY A 440 21.41 1.14 -23.20
C GLY A 440 22.65 0.85 -22.36
N ALA A 441 23.85 0.90 -22.95
CA ALA A 441 25.11 0.75 -22.24
C ALA A 441 25.36 1.87 -21.22
N SER A 442 24.95 3.12 -21.54
CA SER A 442 25.02 4.25 -20.61
C SER A 442 24.15 4.02 -19.37
N ILE A 443 22.93 3.49 -19.55
CA ILE A 443 22.02 3.15 -18.43
C ILE A 443 22.60 2.00 -17.58
N TRP A 444 23.22 0.99 -18.20
CA TRP A 444 23.94 -0.05 -17.43
C TRP A 444 25.13 0.52 -16.63
N CYS A 445 25.92 1.41 -17.23
CA CYS A 445 26.98 2.13 -16.51
C CYS A 445 26.42 2.95 -15.33
N GLU A 446 25.24 3.56 -15.48
CA GLU A 446 24.51 4.22 -14.39
C GLU A 446 24.10 3.20 -13.30
N ILE A 447 23.49 2.06 -13.64
CA ILE A 447 23.13 0.99 -12.68
C ILE A 447 24.36 0.54 -11.88
N PHE A 448 25.52 0.35 -12.52
CA PHE A 448 26.76 -0.06 -11.84
C PHE A 448 27.45 1.06 -11.06
N SER A 449 27.10 2.33 -11.29
CA SER A 449 27.61 3.46 -10.51
C SER A 449 27.07 3.49 -9.07
N TYR A 450 25.89 2.90 -8.84
CA TYR A 450 25.29 2.79 -7.52
C TYR A 450 26.06 1.80 -6.63
N PRO A 451 26.39 2.16 -5.38
CA PRO A 451 27.29 1.39 -4.53
C PRO A 451 26.72 0.01 -4.18
N GLY A 452 27.47 -1.04 -4.50
CA GLY A 452 27.07 -2.43 -4.22
C GLY A 452 26.35 -3.15 -5.36
N ASN A 453 26.01 -2.47 -6.46
CA ASN A 453 25.48 -3.14 -7.65
C ASN A 453 26.57 -3.85 -8.46
N SER A 454 27.77 -3.25 -8.55
CA SER A 454 28.89 -3.78 -9.34
C SER A 454 29.39 -5.16 -8.91
N VAL A 455 29.01 -5.65 -7.73
CA VAL A 455 29.36 -7.00 -7.22
C VAL A 455 28.26 -8.06 -7.43
N LYS A 456 27.09 -7.68 -7.96
CA LYS A 456 25.95 -8.59 -8.26
C LYS A 456 26.17 -9.26 -9.63
N ALA A 457 26.39 -10.58 -9.71
CA ALA A 457 26.64 -11.24 -10.99
C ALA A 457 25.46 -11.17 -11.98
N HIS A 458 24.22 -11.25 -11.48
CA HIS A 458 23.03 -11.29 -12.34
C HIS A 458 22.89 -10.03 -13.22
N LEU A 459 23.24 -8.85 -12.70
CA LEU A 459 23.22 -7.59 -13.47
C LEU A 459 24.24 -7.62 -14.62
N TRP A 460 25.44 -8.16 -14.39
CA TRP A 460 26.45 -8.30 -15.44
C TRP A 460 26.08 -9.36 -16.49
N VAL A 461 25.41 -10.44 -16.10
CA VAL A 461 24.86 -11.43 -17.05
C VAL A 461 23.75 -10.80 -17.90
N ALA A 462 22.85 -10.02 -17.30
CA ALA A 462 21.79 -9.31 -18.03
C ALA A 462 22.36 -8.27 -19.01
N TYR A 463 23.33 -7.44 -18.58
CA TYR A 463 24.01 -6.49 -19.45
C TYR A 463 24.73 -7.19 -20.62
N ALA A 464 25.49 -8.25 -20.34
CA ALA A 464 26.17 -9.03 -21.38
C ALA A 464 25.17 -9.66 -22.36
N GLN A 465 24.02 -10.15 -21.89
CA GLN A 465 22.98 -10.72 -22.77
C GLN A 465 22.41 -9.66 -23.75
N MET A 466 22.15 -8.43 -23.29
CA MET A 466 21.68 -7.35 -24.17
C MET A 466 22.72 -6.98 -25.24
N GLU A 467 24.00 -6.93 -24.88
CA GLU A 467 25.11 -6.72 -25.83
C GLU A 467 25.28 -7.90 -26.82
N ILE A 468 25.00 -9.13 -26.39
CA ILE A 468 25.02 -10.34 -27.24
C ILE A 468 23.91 -10.32 -28.30
N GLU A 469 22.69 -9.96 -27.88
CA GLU A 469 21.48 -10.01 -28.70
C GLU A 469 21.38 -8.81 -29.65
N TYR A 470 21.58 -7.59 -29.12
CA TYR A 470 21.21 -6.35 -29.83
C TYR A 470 22.41 -5.55 -30.35
N ASN A 471 23.60 -5.66 -29.75
CA ASN A 471 24.80 -4.92 -30.18
C ASN A 471 25.85 -5.79 -30.91
N LYS A 472 25.38 -6.78 -31.69
CA LYS A 472 26.19 -7.68 -32.54
C LYS A 472 27.34 -8.44 -31.84
N ARG A 473 27.37 -8.44 -30.49
CA ARG A 473 28.46 -8.92 -29.61
C ARG A 473 29.72 -8.04 -29.55
N GLU A 474 29.72 -6.83 -30.11
CA GLU A 474 30.96 -6.02 -30.27
C GLU A 474 31.65 -5.65 -28.95
N LYS A 475 30.91 -5.35 -27.88
CA LYS A 475 31.48 -4.97 -26.56
C LYS A 475 31.49 -6.11 -25.53
N VAL A 476 30.96 -7.30 -25.86
CA VAL A 476 30.66 -8.37 -24.88
C VAL A 476 31.90 -8.83 -24.11
N SER A 477 33.02 -9.03 -24.80
CA SER A 477 34.28 -9.45 -24.17
C SER A 477 34.92 -8.35 -23.30
N ILE A 478 34.52 -7.08 -23.48
CA ILE A 478 34.88 -5.97 -22.59
C ILE A 478 33.99 -6.02 -21.34
N VAL A 479 32.67 -6.17 -21.50
CA VAL A 479 31.71 -6.29 -20.39
C VAL A 479 32.05 -7.46 -19.47
N PHE A 480 32.42 -8.62 -20.01
CA PHE A 480 32.86 -9.75 -19.18
C PHE A 480 34.17 -9.49 -18.43
N ARG A 481 35.15 -8.80 -19.03
CA ARG A 481 36.40 -8.42 -18.33
C ARG A 481 36.12 -7.40 -17.21
N GLN A 482 35.28 -6.40 -17.46
CA GLN A 482 34.79 -5.45 -16.45
C GLN A 482 34.04 -6.13 -15.30
N ALA A 483 33.17 -7.10 -15.61
CA ALA A 483 32.45 -7.89 -14.61
C ALA A 483 33.40 -8.69 -13.71
N LEU A 484 34.43 -9.32 -14.28
CA LEU A 484 35.44 -10.05 -13.51
C LEU A 484 36.24 -9.09 -12.60
N GLU A 485 36.65 -7.93 -13.10
CA GLU A 485 37.34 -6.91 -12.28
C GLU A 485 36.45 -6.36 -11.16
N ALA A 486 35.16 -6.14 -11.42
CA ALA A 486 34.20 -5.63 -10.44
C ALA A 486 33.79 -6.64 -9.36
N LEU A 487 33.66 -7.93 -9.70
CA LEU A 487 33.26 -9.01 -8.78
C LEU A 487 34.42 -9.56 -7.93
N SER A 488 35.56 -8.87 -7.86
CA SER A 488 36.75 -9.35 -7.16
C SER A 488 36.44 -9.81 -5.72
N MET A 489 36.69 -11.10 -5.48
CA MET A 489 36.46 -11.87 -4.24
C MET A 489 35.02 -12.38 -3.98
N THR A 490 34.03 -12.18 -4.86
CA THR A 490 32.71 -12.85 -4.70
C THR A 490 32.77 -14.32 -5.16
N PRO A 491 31.90 -15.21 -4.64
CA PRO A 491 31.80 -16.58 -5.16
C PRO A 491 31.15 -16.62 -6.56
N GLU A 492 30.32 -15.62 -6.89
CA GLU A 492 29.53 -15.55 -8.12
C GLU A 492 30.38 -15.37 -9.39
N VAL A 493 31.64 -14.94 -9.25
CA VAL A 493 32.65 -14.87 -10.34
C VAL A 493 32.66 -16.13 -11.22
N GLN A 494 32.48 -17.32 -10.64
CA GLN A 494 32.50 -18.58 -11.39
C GLN A 494 31.42 -18.63 -12.49
N VAL A 495 30.27 -17.98 -12.26
CA VAL A 495 29.21 -17.86 -13.27
C VAL A 495 29.69 -16.98 -14.43
N ILE A 496 30.27 -15.81 -14.13
CA ILE A 496 30.81 -14.89 -15.14
C ILE A 496 31.92 -15.56 -15.98
N VAL A 497 32.84 -16.29 -15.34
CA VAL A 497 33.92 -17.03 -16.02
C VAL A 497 33.36 -18.05 -17.02
N GLU A 498 32.38 -18.87 -16.61
CA GLU A 498 31.83 -19.90 -17.49
C GLU A 498 30.88 -19.34 -18.55
N PHE A 499 30.20 -18.21 -18.31
CA PHE A 499 29.47 -17.49 -19.35
C PHE A 499 30.43 -16.86 -20.38
N TYR A 500 31.52 -16.21 -19.97
CA TYR A 500 32.50 -15.64 -20.88
C TYR A 500 33.18 -16.72 -21.74
N ARG A 501 33.63 -17.81 -21.11
CA ARG A 501 34.20 -18.98 -21.81
C ARG A 501 33.21 -19.63 -22.78
N ARG A 502 31.93 -19.69 -22.45
CA ARG A 502 30.88 -20.22 -23.34
C ARG A 502 30.64 -19.29 -24.53
N HIS A 503 30.54 -17.97 -24.30
CA HIS A 503 30.39 -16.98 -25.36
C HIS A 503 31.54 -17.05 -26.38
N GLU A 504 32.79 -17.01 -25.93
CA GLU A 504 33.96 -17.08 -26.80
C GLU A 504 34.04 -18.42 -27.55
N ARG A 505 33.66 -19.55 -26.93
CA ARG A 505 33.57 -20.85 -27.62
C ARG A 505 32.46 -20.92 -28.69
N CYS A 506 31.39 -20.14 -28.55
CA CYS A 506 30.26 -20.14 -29.50
C CYS A 506 30.43 -19.13 -30.64
N PHE A 507 31.10 -17.98 -30.40
CA PHE A 507 31.14 -16.84 -31.33
C PHE A 507 32.53 -16.28 -31.59
N GLY A 508 33.54 -16.65 -30.80
CA GLY A 508 34.92 -16.19 -30.93
C GLY A 508 35.71 -16.99 -31.97
N ASN A 509 37.00 -16.64 -32.09
CA ASN A 509 37.97 -17.40 -32.89
C ASN A 509 38.97 -18.10 -31.95
N TYR A 510 39.88 -18.94 -32.49
CA TYR A 510 40.80 -19.70 -31.63
C TYR A 510 41.75 -18.79 -30.80
N GLU A 511 42.08 -17.60 -31.30
CA GLU A 511 42.92 -16.62 -30.60
C GLU A 511 42.14 -15.95 -29.45
N SER A 512 40.90 -15.51 -29.67
CA SER A 512 40.06 -14.92 -28.61
C SER A 512 39.64 -15.96 -27.55
N ILE A 513 39.43 -17.21 -27.96
CA ILE A 513 39.22 -18.35 -27.05
C ILE A 513 40.46 -18.61 -26.19
N ALA A 514 41.66 -18.55 -26.77
CA ALA A 514 42.91 -18.73 -26.02
C ALA A 514 43.21 -17.56 -25.08
N GLU A 515 42.94 -16.31 -25.50
CA GLU A 515 43.00 -15.14 -24.61
C GLU A 515 42.01 -15.25 -23.44
N CYS A 516 40.75 -15.61 -23.72
CA CYS A 516 39.70 -15.78 -22.72
C CYS A 516 40.09 -16.85 -21.69
N GLN A 517 40.56 -18.01 -22.14
CA GLN A 517 41.03 -19.09 -21.26
C GLN A 517 42.17 -18.59 -20.36
N LYS A 518 43.22 -18.00 -20.95
CA LYS A 518 44.38 -17.45 -20.24
C LYS A 518 44.01 -16.36 -19.23
N TYR A 519 43.11 -15.43 -19.58
CA TYR A 519 42.66 -14.37 -18.69
C TYR A 519 41.87 -14.96 -17.51
N CYS A 520 40.90 -15.84 -17.79
CA CYS A 520 40.10 -16.51 -16.76
C CYS A 520 40.94 -17.42 -15.84
N GLU A 521 41.96 -18.09 -16.36
CA GLU A 521 42.87 -18.94 -15.58
C GLU A 521 43.76 -18.11 -14.67
N ALA A 522 44.41 -17.06 -15.19
CA ALA A 522 45.21 -16.15 -14.37
C ALA A 522 44.37 -15.46 -13.28
N TYR A 523 43.13 -15.05 -13.62
CA TYR A 523 42.19 -14.49 -12.65
C TYR A 523 41.83 -15.51 -11.55
N MET A 524 41.47 -16.74 -11.92
CA MET A 524 41.08 -17.77 -10.96
C MET A 524 42.24 -18.21 -10.07
N GLU A 525 43.45 -18.33 -10.61
CA GLU A 525 44.67 -18.56 -9.82
C GLU A 525 44.92 -17.42 -8.83
N GLN A 526 44.76 -16.17 -9.26
CA GLN A 526 44.87 -15.01 -8.37
C GLN A 526 43.81 -15.05 -7.26
N ALA A 527 42.54 -15.34 -7.58
CA ALA A 527 41.45 -15.45 -6.62
C ALA A 527 41.64 -16.61 -5.62
N GLU A 528 42.19 -17.74 -6.05
CA GLU A 528 42.59 -18.82 -5.15
C GLU A 528 43.80 -18.46 -4.28
N SER A 529 44.76 -17.70 -4.82
CA SER A 529 45.94 -17.27 -4.05
C SER A 529 45.55 -16.45 -2.82
N TYR A 530 44.54 -15.57 -2.93
CA TYR A 530 43.98 -14.82 -1.80
C TYR A 530 43.27 -15.74 -0.80
N LYS A 531 42.49 -16.72 -1.26
CA LYS A 531 41.83 -17.71 -0.39
C LYS A 531 42.82 -18.60 0.38
N ARG A 532 44.03 -18.78 -0.14
CA ARG A 532 45.11 -19.59 0.48
C ARG A 532 45.97 -18.80 1.48
N GLN A 533 45.81 -17.48 1.63
CA GLN A 533 46.59 -16.69 2.60
C GLN A 533 46.06 -16.85 4.04
N PRO A 534 46.91 -17.20 5.03
CA PRO A 534 46.50 -17.21 6.43
C PRO A 534 46.25 -15.79 6.95
N ALA A 535 45.15 -15.60 7.68
CA ALA A 535 44.58 -14.29 8.06
C ALA A 535 45.48 -13.35 8.89
N TRP A 536 46.68 -13.77 9.28
CA TRP A 536 47.66 -13.00 10.06
C TRP A 536 48.69 -12.24 9.21
N GLN A 537 48.66 -12.35 7.86
CA GLN A 537 49.70 -11.81 6.97
C GLN A 537 49.25 -10.72 5.98
N GLN A 538 48.09 -10.07 6.18
CA GLN A 538 47.72 -8.92 5.33
C GLN A 538 48.66 -7.71 5.53
N PRO A 539 49.26 -7.13 4.47
CA PRO A 539 50.13 -5.96 4.59
C PRO A 539 49.36 -4.70 5.02
N ASN A 540 49.85 -4.00 6.06
CA ASN A 540 49.18 -2.85 6.66
C ASN A 540 49.45 -1.52 5.90
N THR A 541 49.01 -1.44 4.64
CA THR A 541 49.33 -0.36 3.69
C THR A 541 48.44 0.89 3.79
N ARG A 542 48.20 1.41 5.02
CA ARG A 542 47.72 2.80 5.19
C ARG A 542 48.10 3.47 6.53
N ARG A 543 49.38 3.37 6.93
CA ARG A 543 49.94 4.28 7.94
C ARG A 543 50.25 5.65 7.34
N MET A 544 49.35 6.61 7.56
CA MET A 544 49.66 8.04 7.41
C MET A 544 50.83 8.44 8.34
N PRO A 545 51.68 9.42 7.97
CA PRO A 545 52.71 9.94 8.86
C PRO A 545 52.11 10.46 10.17
N ALA A 546 52.68 10.05 11.30
CA ALA A 546 52.15 10.42 12.61
C ALA A 546 52.41 11.89 12.93
N TYR A 547 51.36 12.63 13.28
CA TYR A 547 51.43 14.01 13.75
C TYR A 547 52.26 14.10 15.03
N GLN A 548 53.46 14.67 14.96
CA GLN A 548 54.35 14.85 16.11
C GLN A 548 53.76 15.90 17.06
N LYS A 549 53.46 15.48 18.30
CA LYS A 549 52.91 16.35 19.33
C LYS A 549 54.06 16.93 20.18
N PRO A 550 54.14 18.25 20.43
CA PRO A 550 55.25 18.85 21.17
C PRO A 550 55.42 18.28 22.59
N GLU A 551 56.67 18.25 23.04
CA GLU A 551 57.07 17.63 24.31
C GLU A 551 56.44 18.28 25.55
N ARG A 552 56.29 17.48 26.61
CA ARG A 552 56.17 17.98 27.99
C ARG A 552 57.25 17.33 28.86
N LYS A 553 57.96 18.16 29.64
CA LYS A 553 59.06 17.76 30.52
C LYS A 553 58.56 16.87 31.69
N PRO A 554 59.42 15.99 32.25
CA PRO A 554 58.96 14.83 33.01
C PRO A 554 58.60 15.11 34.47
N ALA A 555 57.68 14.32 35.00
CA ALA A 555 57.46 14.12 36.43
C ALA A 555 58.08 12.78 36.89
N ILE A 556 58.45 12.68 38.17
CA ILE A 556 59.39 11.67 38.69
C ILE A 556 58.66 10.39 39.17
N LYS A 557 59.35 9.24 39.02
CA LYS A 557 58.89 7.91 39.45
C LYS A 557 58.93 7.72 40.97
N SER A 558 57.98 6.98 41.54
CA SER A 558 58.23 6.09 42.68
C SER A 558 57.21 4.92 42.70
N SER A 559 57.38 3.94 43.60
CA SER A 559 56.68 2.65 43.53
C SER A 559 56.64 1.90 44.86
N LYS A 560 55.59 1.10 45.12
CA LYS A 560 55.60 -0.31 45.65
C LYS A 560 54.32 -0.75 46.39
N LYS A 561 53.73 -1.86 45.90
CA LYS A 561 53.25 -3.08 46.63
C LYS A 561 52.18 -2.96 47.77
N PRO A 562 51.55 -4.09 48.22
CA PRO A 562 50.13 -4.08 48.63
C PRO A 562 49.78 -4.53 50.08
N LEU A 563 48.47 -4.39 50.43
CA LEU A 563 47.56 -5.25 51.24
C LEU A 563 48.14 -6.20 52.32
N PRO A 564 47.52 -6.30 53.53
CA PRO A 564 46.25 -7.07 53.66
C PRO A 564 45.28 -6.79 54.84
N ALA A 565 44.01 -7.26 54.70
CA ALA A 565 43.05 -7.73 55.74
C ALA A 565 42.61 -6.76 56.88
N ALA A 566 41.45 -6.86 57.58
CA ALA A 566 40.41 -7.89 57.79
C ALA A 566 39.10 -7.21 58.37
N LYS A 567 38.04 -7.78 58.99
CA LYS A 567 37.50 -9.14 59.34
C LYS A 567 36.04 -8.97 59.91
N LYS A 568 35.16 -10.00 59.82
CA LYS A 568 33.95 -10.28 60.67
C LYS A 568 32.71 -9.33 60.55
N THR A 569 31.44 -9.70 60.84
CA THR A 569 30.79 -10.99 61.26
C THR A 569 29.30 -11.13 60.81
N MET A 570 28.72 -12.32 61.00
CA MET A 570 27.33 -12.82 60.73
C MET A 570 26.38 -12.61 61.97
N PRO A 571 25.11 -13.12 62.12
CA PRO A 571 24.31 -14.08 61.31
C PRO A 571 22.75 -13.86 61.21
N SER A 572 22.01 -14.92 60.82
CA SER A 572 20.54 -15.23 60.92
C SER A 572 19.65 -15.05 59.66
N SER A 573 18.49 -15.72 59.52
CA SER A 573 18.32 -17.18 59.23
C SER A 573 16.84 -17.63 59.01
N SER A 574 16.43 -17.90 57.74
CA SER A 574 15.36 -18.84 57.28
C SER A 574 13.91 -18.70 57.83
N PRO A 575 12.87 -19.42 57.31
CA PRO A 575 12.73 -20.28 56.10
C PRO A 575 11.77 -19.68 55.03
N ALA A 576 12.01 -19.78 53.71
CA ALA A 576 11.92 -20.94 52.79
C ALA A 576 10.51 -21.28 52.24
N LYS A 577 10.39 -21.32 50.90
CA LYS A 577 9.44 -22.14 50.11
C LYS A 577 10.03 -22.35 48.72
N GLU A 578 9.83 -23.54 48.14
CA GLU A 578 10.59 -24.02 46.98
C GLU A 578 9.86 -23.85 45.64
N ALA A 579 10.63 -23.55 44.60
CA ALA A 579 10.32 -23.85 43.21
C ALA A 579 11.62 -24.29 42.51
N LYS A 580 11.56 -25.29 41.62
CA LYS A 580 12.76 -25.91 41.03
C LYS A 580 13.39 -25.02 39.95
N GLU A 581 14.41 -24.24 40.29
CA GLU A 581 15.26 -23.58 39.29
C GLU A 581 16.13 -24.63 38.57
N SER A 582 16.08 -24.65 37.23
CA SER A 582 17.06 -25.39 36.44
C SER A 582 18.41 -24.68 36.49
N ASN A 583 19.47 -25.39 36.84
CA ASN A 583 20.77 -24.83 37.26
C ASN A 583 21.65 -24.39 36.07
N PHE A 584 21.05 -23.69 35.10
CA PHE A 584 21.62 -23.40 33.79
C PHE A 584 22.47 -22.12 33.82
N LYS A 585 23.75 -22.28 34.14
CA LYS A 585 24.74 -21.19 34.09
C LYS A 585 25.04 -20.80 32.64
N TYR A 586 24.91 -19.51 32.33
CA TYR A 586 25.34 -18.95 31.04
C TYR A 586 26.87 -18.82 30.98
N SER A 587 27.52 -19.65 30.17
CA SER A 587 28.94 -19.45 29.83
C SER A 587 29.08 -18.28 28.84
N PRO A 588 30.08 -17.38 28.98
CA PRO A 588 30.34 -16.28 28.04
C PRO A 588 31.22 -16.69 26.84
N ASN A 589 31.41 -18.00 26.64
CA ASN A 589 32.27 -18.60 25.61
C ASN A 589 31.41 -19.48 24.70
N MET A 590 31.93 -19.86 23.53
CA MET A 590 31.29 -20.82 22.62
C MET A 590 31.04 -22.15 23.35
N GLU A 591 29.79 -22.60 23.42
CA GLU A 591 29.39 -23.81 24.13
C GLU A 591 29.28 -24.97 23.12
N THR A 592 30.41 -25.63 22.84
CA THR A 592 30.57 -26.61 21.75
C THR A 592 29.64 -27.82 21.84
N ASN A 593 29.24 -28.25 23.04
CA ASN A 593 28.26 -29.32 23.27
C ASN A 593 26.80 -28.88 23.05
N LYS A 594 26.53 -27.63 22.64
CA LYS A 594 25.17 -27.09 22.54
C LYS A 594 24.88 -26.52 21.17
N ILE A 595 23.71 -26.86 20.64
CA ILE A 595 23.19 -26.28 19.42
C ILE A 595 22.14 -25.20 19.75
N PHE A 596 22.13 -24.18 18.90
CA PHE A 596 21.11 -23.16 18.77
C PHE A 596 20.21 -23.55 17.60
N VAL A 597 18.91 -23.66 17.84
CA VAL A 597 17.90 -24.02 16.83
C VAL A 597 16.99 -22.82 16.61
N LYS A 598 16.79 -22.44 15.35
CA LYS A 598 16.01 -21.28 14.89
C LYS A 598 15.00 -21.69 13.82
N ASN A 599 13.98 -20.86 13.62
CA ASN A 599 12.84 -21.12 12.73
C ASN A 599 11.95 -22.30 13.18
N LEU A 600 11.72 -22.37 14.50
CA LEU A 600 10.77 -23.31 15.09
C LEU A 600 9.35 -22.74 15.07
N TYR A 601 8.38 -23.57 14.72
CA TYR A 601 6.98 -23.20 14.60
C TYR A 601 6.37 -22.72 15.95
N PRO A 602 5.33 -21.87 15.95
CA PRO A 602 4.89 -21.15 17.15
C PRO A 602 4.40 -22.01 18.33
N GLN A 603 4.07 -23.28 18.09
CA GLN A 603 3.56 -24.25 19.07
C GLN A 603 4.56 -25.38 19.36
N CYS A 604 5.84 -25.24 18.99
CA CYS A 604 6.88 -26.25 19.20
C CYS A 604 7.07 -26.58 20.69
N THR A 605 6.95 -27.85 21.02
CA THR A 605 7.09 -28.41 22.37
C THR A 605 8.55 -28.79 22.68
N LYS A 606 8.81 -29.28 23.90
CA LYS A 606 10.15 -29.81 24.25
C LYS A 606 10.36 -31.19 23.62
N GLU A 607 9.27 -31.93 23.50
CA GLU A 607 9.16 -33.30 23.05
C GLU A 607 9.47 -33.41 21.54
N ASP A 608 8.96 -32.48 20.72
CA ASP A 608 9.27 -32.41 19.28
C ASP A 608 10.78 -32.27 19.02
N LEU A 609 11.45 -31.44 19.82
CA LEU A 609 12.89 -31.23 19.75
C LEU A 609 13.70 -32.41 20.27
N ILE A 610 13.18 -33.20 21.21
CA ILE A 610 13.83 -34.44 21.63
C ILE A 610 13.75 -35.47 20.49
N ASN A 611 12.55 -35.71 19.96
CA ASN A 611 12.30 -36.64 18.87
C ASN A 611 13.10 -36.31 17.60
N ALA A 612 13.27 -35.03 17.28
CA ALA A 612 14.03 -34.59 16.11
C ALA A 612 15.55 -34.72 16.26
N PHE A 613 16.09 -34.67 17.49
CA PHE A 613 17.53 -34.60 17.73
C PHE A 613 18.15 -35.83 18.43
N GLU A 614 17.37 -36.74 19.01
CA GLU A 614 17.88 -37.96 19.68
C GLU A 614 18.66 -38.88 18.72
N SER A 615 18.35 -38.83 17.43
CA SER A 615 19.03 -39.55 16.35
C SER A 615 20.50 -39.15 16.14
N PHE A 616 20.89 -37.95 16.57
CA PHE A 616 22.27 -37.44 16.47
C PHE A 616 23.10 -37.66 17.73
N GLY A 617 22.48 -37.97 18.87
CA GLY A 617 23.17 -38.28 20.12
C GLY A 617 22.34 -38.03 21.38
N VAL A 618 22.97 -38.23 22.54
CA VAL A 618 22.27 -38.19 23.83
C VAL A 618 22.02 -36.74 24.26
N ILE A 619 20.73 -36.35 24.26
CA ILE A 619 20.27 -35.04 24.71
C ILE A 619 20.24 -35.00 26.25
N LYS A 620 20.82 -33.94 26.80
CA LYS A 620 20.96 -33.70 28.25
C LYS A 620 19.96 -32.66 28.76
N ASP A 621 19.68 -31.61 27.99
CA ASP A 621 18.56 -30.68 28.23
C ASP A 621 18.13 -29.96 26.95
N VAL A 622 16.89 -29.46 26.94
CA VAL A 622 16.30 -28.64 25.86
C VAL A 622 15.56 -27.46 26.48
N ARG A 623 15.81 -26.26 25.94
CA ARG A 623 15.25 -24.99 26.43
C ARG A 623 14.67 -24.14 25.31
N LEU A 624 13.35 -23.98 25.33
CA LEU A 624 12.59 -23.05 24.49
C LEU A 624 12.79 -21.59 24.96
N VAL A 625 12.85 -20.64 24.02
CA VAL A 625 13.04 -19.21 24.30
C VAL A 625 11.73 -18.43 24.13
N TYR A 626 11.28 -17.77 25.19
CA TYR A 626 10.06 -16.94 25.22
C TYR A 626 10.39 -15.45 25.36
N ARG A 627 9.50 -14.56 24.88
CA ARG A 627 9.64 -13.10 25.01
C ARG A 627 9.27 -12.63 26.43
N PRO A 628 10.12 -11.87 27.16
CA PRO A 628 9.80 -11.41 28.51
C PRO A 628 8.55 -10.52 28.64
N SER A 629 8.15 -9.84 27.57
CA SER A 629 7.06 -8.85 27.59
C SER A 629 5.65 -9.43 27.45
N ASN A 630 5.50 -10.63 26.92
CA ASN A 630 4.20 -11.26 26.66
C ASN A 630 4.21 -12.80 26.69
N GLN A 631 5.28 -13.41 27.20
CA GLN A 631 5.55 -14.85 27.23
C GLN A 631 5.42 -15.62 25.89
N LYS A 632 5.18 -14.96 24.74
CA LYS A 632 5.06 -15.64 23.44
C LYS A 632 6.38 -16.29 23.05
N PHE A 633 6.31 -17.52 22.53
CA PHE A 633 7.48 -18.26 22.03
C PHE A 633 8.18 -17.47 20.91
N LYS A 634 9.51 -17.57 20.86
CA LYS A 634 10.36 -16.78 19.95
C LYS A 634 10.77 -17.55 18.68
N GLY A 635 10.33 -18.79 18.49
CA GLY A 635 10.76 -19.65 17.38
C GLY A 635 12.23 -20.07 17.47
N ILE A 636 12.76 -20.15 18.70
CA ILE A 636 14.18 -20.39 19.01
C ILE A 636 14.29 -21.33 20.22
N ALA A 637 15.17 -22.31 20.15
CA ALA A 637 15.54 -23.20 21.26
C ALA A 637 17.05 -23.38 21.37
N TYR A 638 17.48 -23.93 22.51
CA TYR A 638 18.82 -24.48 22.71
C TYR A 638 18.69 -25.95 23.12
N VAL A 639 19.53 -26.81 22.53
CA VAL A 639 19.64 -28.23 22.88
C VAL A 639 21.08 -28.48 23.35
N GLU A 640 21.25 -29.08 24.52
CA GLU A 640 22.54 -29.47 25.09
C GLU A 640 22.71 -30.98 24.96
N PHE A 641 23.76 -31.43 24.26
CA PHE A 641 24.14 -32.84 24.16
C PHE A 641 25.16 -33.21 25.25
N GLU A 642 25.28 -34.50 25.53
CA GLU A 642 26.31 -35.01 26.44
C GLU A 642 27.74 -34.85 25.86
N LYS A 643 27.90 -34.88 24.53
CA LYS A 643 29.19 -34.83 23.82
C LYS A 643 29.25 -33.73 22.78
N GLU A 644 30.47 -33.26 22.49
CA GLU A 644 30.74 -32.27 21.44
C GLU A 644 30.49 -32.81 20.03
N GLN A 645 30.85 -34.07 19.77
CA GLN A 645 30.73 -34.70 18.45
C GLN A 645 29.27 -34.84 18.02
N ASP A 646 28.40 -35.26 18.95
CA ASP A 646 26.95 -35.35 18.79
C ASP A 646 26.35 -34.00 18.38
N ALA A 647 26.78 -32.90 19.03
CA ALA A 647 26.35 -31.55 18.68
C ALA A 647 26.84 -31.08 17.30
N GLN A 648 28.07 -31.45 16.90
CA GLN A 648 28.59 -31.17 15.55
C GLN A 648 27.83 -31.98 14.48
N ASN A 649 27.51 -33.25 14.75
CA ASN A 649 26.69 -34.08 13.86
C ASN A 649 25.28 -33.50 13.71
N ALA A 650 24.67 -33.01 14.78
CA ALA A 650 23.35 -32.36 14.76
C ALA A 650 23.34 -31.04 13.98
N VAL A 651 24.45 -30.30 13.91
CA VAL A 651 24.57 -29.13 13.01
C VAL A 651 24.67 -29.55 11.55
N ILE A 652 25.41 -30.61 11.24
CA ILE A 652 25.62 -31.08 9.85
C ILE A 652 24.36 -31.75 9.28
N GLY A 653 23.68 -32.59 10.08
CA GLY A 653 22.51 -33.37 9.64
C GLY A 653 21.15 -32.79 10.03
N GLY A 654 21.08 -31.93 11.05
CA GLY A 654 19.82 -31.34 11.53
C GLY A 654 19.42 -30.03 10.84
N ASN A 655 20.35 -29.35 10.17
CA ASN A 655 20.09 -28.08 9.50
C ASN A 655 19.28 -28.29 8.20
N GLY A 656 18.05 -27.80 8.18
CA GLY A 656 17.10 -27.98 7.07
C GLY A 656 16.05 -29.07 7.28
N ILE A 657 16.02 -29.76 8.44
CA ILE A 657 14.92 -30.68 8.78
C ILE A 657 13.60 -29.89 8.91
N GLU A 658 12.50 -30.45 8.39
CA GLU A 658 11.16 -29.89 8.58
C GLU A 658 10.57 -30.36 9.91
N ILE A 659 10.23 -29.41 10.80
CA ILE A 659 9.48 -29.68 12.05
C ILE A 659 8.22 -28.81 12.06
N GLY A 660 7.05 -29.44 12.07
CA GLY A 660 5.76 -28.75 12.16
C GLY A 660 5.46 -27.80 10.99
N GLY A 661 5.94 -28.11 9.78
CA GLY A 661 5.77 -27.27 8.59
C GLY A 661 6.83 -26.16 8.44
N GLN A 662 7.93 -26.19 9.21
CA GLN A 662 9.02 -25.22 9.09
C GLN A 662 10.39 -25.90 9.06
N ASN A 663 11.22 -25.51 8.09
CA ASN A 663 12.61 -25.96 7.98
C ASN A 663 13.46 -25.27 9.05
N ILE A 664 14.08 -26.03 9.93
CA ILE A 664 14.85 -25.49 11.06
C ILE A 664 16.29 -25.17 10.68
N GLU A 665 16.84 -24.11 11.28
CA GLU A 665 18.23 -23.71 11.15
C GLU A 665 19.01 -24.10 12.42
N VAL A 666 20.15 -24.77 12.26
CA VAL A 666 20.91 -25.37 13.38
C VAL A 666 22.37 -24.92 13.33
N ALA A 667 22.87 -24.36 14.44
CA ALA A 667 24.24 -23.88 14.57
C ALA A 667 24.82 -24.14 15.98
N ILE A 668 26.15 -24.13 16.14
CA ILE A 668 26.78 -24.21 17.47
C ILE A 668 26.46 -22.95 18.31
N SER A 669 26.17 -23.12 19.59
CA SER A 669 25.83 -22.04 20.51
C SER A 669 27.01 -21.09 20.75
N ASN A 670 26.92 -19.88 20.21
CA ASN A 670 27.91 -18.81 20.36
C ASN A 670 27.27 -17.54 20.96
N PRO A 671 26.98 -17.51 22.28
CA PRO A 671 26.34 -16.37 22.93
C PRO A 671 27.29 -15.16 23.02
N PRO A 672 26.85 -13.93 22.72
CA PRO A 672 27.72 -12.75 22.72
C PRO A 672 28.23 -12.41 24.13
N PRO A 673 29.51 -12.04 24.30
CA PRO A 673 30.12 -11.81 25.60
C PRO A 673 29.51 -10.59 26.32
N LYS A 674 29.20 -10.76 27.61
CA LYS A 674 28.64 -9.69 28.45
C LYS A 674 29.70 -8.62 28.77
N LEU A 675 29.40 -7.37 28.45
CA LEU A 675 30.20 -6.22 28.91
C LEU A 675 30.04 -6.02 30.43
N PRO A 676 31.08 -5.62 31.18
CA PRO A 676 30.98 -5.47 32.63
C PRO A 676 30.05 -4.33 33.05
N THR A 677 29.01 -4.65 33.83
CA THR A 677 28.08 -3.68 34.41
C THR A 677 28.53 -3.28 35.81
N GLY A 678 28.80 -1.99 36.03
CA GLY A 678 29.07 -1.44 37.37
C GLY A 678 27.78 -1.35 38.21
N PRO A 679 27.88 -1.33 39.55
CA PRO A 679 26.71 -1.31 40.44
C PRO A 679 25.98 0.04 40.38
N SER A 680 24.67 -0.01 40.20
CA SER A 680 23.78 1.17 40.25
C SER A 680 23.19 1.34 41.66
N THR A 681 23.45 2.48 42.29
CA THR A 681 22.79 2.90 43.54
C THR A 681 21.93 4.14 43.31
N SER A 682 20.64 4.06 43.60
CA SER A 682 19.69 5.16 43.48
C SER A 682 19.63 6.02 44.74
N SER A 683 19.87 7.34 44.61
CA SER A 683 19.36 8.43 45.45
C SER A 683 19.81 9.76 44.84
N GLY A 684 19.01 10.82 44.95
CA GLY A 684 19.30 12.12 44.31
C GLY A 684 19.16 13.32 45.26
N VAL A 685 19.83 14.41 44.92
CA VAL A 685 19.64 15.79 45.44
C VAL A 685 19.84 16.77 44.25
N ALA A 686 19.30 17.98 44.34
CA ALA A 686 19.05 18.87 43.21
C ALA A 686 20.08 20.00 42.95
N ALA A 687 19.91 20.65 41.79
CA ALA A 687 20.21 22.05 41.44
C ALA A 687 21.68 22.57 41.44
N ALA A 688 22.17 22.88 40.22
CA ALA A 688 22.73 24.20 39.85
C ALA A 688 22.84 24.28 38.30
N GLY A 689 22.65 25.47 37.72
CA GLY A 689 22.48 25.62 36.26
C GLY A 689 23.74 25.96 35.45
N ALA A 690 23.70 25.65 34.15
CA ALA A 690 24.43 26.32 33.07
C ALA A 690 23.78 25.94 31.72
N ALA A 691 23.70 26.88 30.77
CA ALA A 691 23.18 26.62 29.43
C ALA A 691 24.26 25.97 28.52
N GLY A 692 23.86 25.05 27.65
CA GLY A 692 24.76 24.42 26.67
C GLY A 692 24.10 23.33 25.83
N ASP A 693 24.32 23.38 24.51
CA ASP A 693 23.84 22.42 23.50
C ASP A 693 24.08 20.96 23.91
N LYS A 694 23.03 20.12 23.84
CA LYS A 694 23.09 18.68 24.12
C LYS A 694 22.67 17.85 22.92
N ARG A 695 23.62 17.68 22.00
CA ARG A 695 23.61 16.63 20.98
C ARG A 695 23.41 15.25 21.63
N LYS A 696 22.50 14.46 21.07
CA LYS A 696 22.14 13.11 21.54
C LYS A 696 23.35 12.16 21.38
N PRO A 697 23.73 11.34 22.37
CA PRO A 697 24.89 10.47 22.26
C PRO A 697 24.65 9.35 21.23
N GLU A 698 25.58 9.22 20.30
CA GLU A 698 25.46 8.30 19.16
C GLU A 698 25.67 6.84 19.58
N LYS A 699 24.73 5.96 19.22
CA LYS A 699 24.90 4.51 19.42
C LYS A 699 25.99 4.01 18.49
N ARG A 700 27.03 3.37 19.03
CA ARG A 700 28.09 2.73 18.23
C ARG A 700 27.48 1.71 17.27
N ARG A 701 27.51 2.03 15.98
CA ARG A 701 27.04 1.23 14.85
C ARG A 701 27.90 -0.03 14.71
N ILE A 702 27.27 -1.21 14.78
CA ILE A 702 27.83 -2.44 14.23
C ILE A 702 27.97 -2.23 12.71
N GLN A 703 29.05 -2.67 12.09
CA GLN A 703 29.22 -2.60 10.63
C GLN A 703 28.34 -3.65 9.92
N THR A 704 27.05 -3.36 9.81
CA THR A 704 26.26 -3.74 8.64
C THR A 704 26.36 -2.65 7.57
N SER A 705 25.90 -2.95 6.35
CA SER A 705 26.06 -2.16 5.11
C SER A 705 25.23 -0.87 5.04
N LEU A 706 25.47 0.02 6.01
CA LEU A 706 25.10 1.44 6.05
C LEU A 706 25.57 2.30 4.87
N ILE A 707 25.14 1.99 3.64
CA ILE A 707 25.08 2.92 2.51
C ILE A 707 24.16 4.10 2.91
N PRO A 708 24.50 5.37 2.61
CA PRO A 708 23.65 6.50 2.97
C PRO A 708 22.76 6.95 1.80
N THR A 709 21.45 7.00 2.03
CA THR A 709 20.39 7.59 1.17
C THR A 709 20.68 9.00 0.67
N ARG A 710 21.60 9.70 1.34
CA ARG A 710 22.15 10.97 0.86
C ARG A 710 22.88 10.87 -0.48
N LEU A 711 23.39 9.71 -0.91
CA LEU A 711 24.12 9.61 -2.17
C LEU A 711 23.17 9.67 -3.38
N VAL A 712 22.10 8.88 -3.39
CA VAL A 712 21.05 8.96 -4.43
C VAL A 712 20.41 10.34 -4.44
N LEU A 713 20.00 10.85 -3.26
CA LEU A 713 19.43 12.20 -3.14
C LEU A 713 20.40 13.32 -3.55
N ASN A 714 21.71 13.15 -3.38
CA ASN A 714 22.70 14.13 -3.85
C ASN A 714 22.92 14.03 -5.36
N GLU A 715 22.82 12.85 -5.96
CA GLU A 715 22.98 12.66 -7.40
C GLU A 715 21.78 13.26 -8.17
N VAL A 716 20.54 12.98 -7.73
CA VAL A 716 19.33 13.63 -8.26
C VAL A 716 19.42 15.16 -8.11
N LYS A 717 19.85 15.66 -6.94
CA LYS A 717 20.04 17.11 -6.72
C LYS A 717 21.21 17.72 -7.49
N ARG A 718 22.23 16.94 -7.86
CA ARG A 718 23.34 17.37 -8.72
C ARG A 718 22.86 17.54 -10.17
N ARG A 719 22.05 16.61 -10.67
CA ARG A 719 21.45 16.67 -12.02
C ARG A 719 20.47 17.82 -12.16
N LYS A 720 19.50 17.93 -11.25
CA LYS A 720 18.53 19.02 -11.19
C LYS A 720 19.16 20.41 -10.99
N LYS A 721 20.42 20.48 -10.51
CA LYS A 721 21.20 21.72 -10.53
C LYS A 721 21.81 21.99 -11.92
N LEU A 722 22.42 20.98 -12.55
CA LEU A 722 23.06 21.16 -13.86
C LEU A 722 22.05 21.54 -14.95
N GLU A 723 20.85 20.97 -14.93
CA GLU A 723 19.76 21.34 -15.85
C GLU A 723 19.37 22.83 -15.73
N LEU A 724 19.38 23.38 -14.51
CA LEU A 724 19.14 24.80 -14.25
C LEU A 724 20.34 25.71 -14.62
N ASP A 725 21.56 25.16 -14.62
CA ASP A 725 22.77 25.87 -15.06
C ASP A 725 22.87 25.88 -16.61
N ASP A 726 22.34 24.86 -17.31
CA ASP A 726 22.30 24.77 -18.79
C ASP A 726 21.26 25.70 -19.44
N ASP A 727 20.05 25.84 -18.89
CA ASP A 727 19.03 26.80 -19.38
C ASP A 727 19.54 28.25 -19.33
N ALA A 728 20.46 28.57 -18.40
CA ALA A 728 21.10 29.88 -18.32
C ALA A 728 22.18 30.11 -19.40
N ALA A 729 22.73 29.04 -20.01
CA ALA A 729 23.84 29.12 -20.95
C ALA A 729 23.42 29.44 -22.40
N VAL A 730 22.14 29.24 -22.75
CA VAL A 730 21.62 29.43 -24.12
C VAL A 730 21.40 30.91 -24.48
N SER A 731 21.64 31.85 -23.55
CA SER A 731 21.29 33.28 -23.68
C SER A 731 22.48 34.25 -23.87
N SER A 732 23.61 33.83 -24.47
CA SER A 732 24.69 34.79 -24.81
C SER A 732 25.69 34.35 -25.89
N THR A 733 25.35 34.53 -27.17
CA THR A 733 26.33 34.63 -28.29
C THR A 733 25.89 35.68 -29.30
N ASN A 734 26.86 36.26 -30.03
CA ASN A 734 26.80 37.41 -30.96
C ASN A 734 26.79 38.79 -30.28
N ASP A 735 27.67 39.74 -30.62
CA ASP A 735 28.84 39.72 -31.52
C ASP A 735 29.88 40.76 -31.04
N THR A 736 31.14 40.69 -31.50
CA THR A 736 32.15 41.74 -31.20
C THR A 736 33.18 41.91 -32.33
N ALA A 737 33.00 42.93 -33.18
CA ALA A 737 33.93 43.29 -34.25
C ALA A 737 34.01 44.81 -34.53
N ASN A 738 34.37 45.56 -33.47
CA ASN A 738 34.97 46.90 -33.45
C ASN A 738 34.99 47.79 -34.74
N GLY A 739 34.03 48.71 -34.83
CA GLY A 739 34.24 50.16 -35.06
C GLY A 739 34.93 50.72 -36.32
N ASN A 740 34.23 51.61 -37.04
CA ASN A 740 34.83 52.81 -37.64
C ASN A 740 33.81 53.95 -37.89
N ASN A 741 34.27 55.10 -38.40
CA ASN A 741 33.67 56.43 -38.15
C ASN A 741 33.03 57.12 -39.40
N ALA A 742 32.20 58.14 -39.15
CA ALA A 742 31.51 59.03 -40.11
C ALA A 742 30.41 58.35 -40.98
N ASN A 743 29.45 59.06 -41.60
CA ASN A 743 29.32 60.50 -41.84
C ASN A 743 27.84 60.97 -41.74
N ALA A 744 27.61 62.28 -41.67
CA ALA A 744 26.27 62.88 -41.64
C ALA A 744 25.63 63.03 -43.03
N ASN A 745 24.30 63.12 -43.06
CA ASN A 745 23.62 64.13 -43.89
C ASN A 745 22.30 64.57 -43.24
N ALA A 746 21.79 65.74 -43.63
CA ALA A 746 20.62 66.38 -43.04
C ALA A 746 19.52 66.68 -44.09
N ASN A 747 18.46 67.37 -43.65
CA ASN A 747 17.20 67.75 -44.33
C ASN A 747 16.06 66.73 -44.18
N GLY A 748 14.86 67.08 -43.70
CA GLY A 748 14.42 68.29 -42.99
C GLY A 748 13.10 68.88 -43.49
N ASN A 749 12.36 69.55 -42.59
CA ASN A 749 11.14 70.36 -42.83
C ASN A 749 9.89 69.57 -43.33
N ASP A 750 8.63 69.99 -43.09
CA ASP A 750 8.13 71.12 -42.29
C ASP A 750 6.67 70.92 -41.82
N ASN A 751 6.23 71.77 -40.87
CA ASN A 751 4.84 72.14 -40.52
C ASN A 751 3.85 71.03 -40.06
N GLY A 752 2.81 71.34 -39.24
CA GLY A 752 2.54 72.59 -38.50
C GLY A 752 1.04 72.91 -38.34
N ASN A 753 0.60 73.14 -37.08
CA ASN A 753 -0.77 73.51 -36.66
C ASN A 753 -1.90 72.48 -36.96
N GLY A 754 -3.04 72.50 -36.24
CA GLY A 754 -3.40 73.30 -35.06
C GLY A 754 -4.88 73.11 -34.64
N ASN A 755 -5.24 73.64 -33.46
CA ASN A 755 -6.57 73.70 -32.79
C ASN A 755 -7.78 73.92 -33.73
N ASP A 756 -9.03 73.57 -33.38
CA ASP A 756 -9.74 74.08 -32.18
C ASP A 756 -11.10 73.42 -31.86
N SER A 757 -11.56 73.65 -30.60
CA SER A 757 -12.93 73.63 -30.02
C SER A 757 -13.90 72.45 -30.21
N GLY A 758 -14.91 72.40 -29.34
CA GLY A 758 -15.99 71.40 -29.30
C GLY A 758 -17.15 71.85 -28.39
N LYS A 759 -18.20 71.02 -28.25
CA LYS A 759 -19.31 71.27 -27.29
C LYS A 759 -20.11 70.02 -26.91
N GLU A 760 -20.99 70.17 -25.90
CA GLU A 760 -21.64 69.09 -25.15
C GLU A 760 -22.96 68.57 -25.77
N THR A 761 -23.25 67.28 -25.57
CA THR A 761 -24.50 66.76 -24.97
C THR A 761 -24.29 65.32 -24.45
N ALA A 762 -25.23 64.78 -23.68
CA ALA A 762 -25.01 63.61 -22.81
C ALA A 762 -25.92 62.41 -23.12
N GLU A 763 -25.49 61.19 -22.73
CA GLU A 763 -26.24 60.29 -21.83
C GLU A 763 -25.38 59.09 -21.34
N GLN A 764 -25.97 58.19 -20.54
CA GLN A 764 -25.36 57.11 -19.75
C GLN A 764 -25.25 55.75 -20.52
N PRO A 765 -24.60 54.66 -20.01
CA PRO A 765 -24.25 54.34 -18.62
C PRO A 765 -22.80 53.85 -18.34
N LEU A 766 -22.59 53.42 -17.09
CA LEU A 766 -21.29 53.16 -16.44
C LEU A 766 -20.70 51.75 -16.70
N THR A 767 -19.37 51.67 -16.67
CA THR A 767 -18.59 50.43 -16.56
C THR A 767 -18.25 50.11 -15.09
N ALA A 768 -18.05 48.82 -14.78
CA ALA A 768 -17.63 48.35 -13.46
C ALA A 768 -16.14 47.99 -13.43
N VAL A 769 -15.48 48.28 -12.30
CA VAL A 769 -14.08 47.91 -11.99
C VAL A 769 -14.06 47.30 -10.56
N PRO A 770 -13.37 46.18 -10.32
CA PRO A 770 -13.51 45.43 -9.06
C PRO A 770 -12.77 46.06 -7.87
N ILE A 771 -13.22 45.72 -6.65
CA ILE A 771 -12.60 46.11 -5.38
C ILE A 771 -12.20 44.84 -4.61
N ALA A 772 -11.04 44.90 -3.95
CA ALA A 772 -10.43 43.78 -3.22
C ALA A 772 -11.21 43.37 -1.94
N PRO A 773 -11.07 42.11 -1.48
CA PRO A 773 -11.76 41.62 -0.27
C PRO A 773 -11.29 42.32 1.02
N LYS A 774 -12.19 42.43 2.00
CA LYS A 774 -11.95 43.08 3.32
C LYS A 774 -11.46 42.09 4.39
N SER A 775 -10.84 42.63 5.44
CA SER A 775 -10.31 41.86 6.59
C SER A 775 -11.40 41.23 7.48
N ASN A 776 -11.03 40.17 8.20
CA ASN A 776 -11.87 39.45 9.17
C ASN A 776 -12.28 40.26 10.42
N ASP A 777 -11.70 41.45 10.64
CA ASP A 777 -11.93 42.24 11.87
C ASP A 777 -13.30 42.93 11.95
N ASP A 778 -14.06 43.01 10.86
CA ASP A 778 -15.42 43.56 10.89
C ASP A 778 -16.48 42.54 11.35
N PHE A 779 -16.23 41.23 11.21
CA PHE A 779 -17.13 40.19 11.74
C PHE A 779 -17.19 40.17 13.28
N ARG A 780 -16.09 40.53 13.95
CA ARG A 780 -15.98 40.53 15.42
C ARG A 780 -16.76 41.63 16.14
N LYS A 781 -17.50 42.47 15.42
CA LYS A 781 -18.32 43.58 15.96
C LYS A 781 -19.83 43.30 15.96
N LEU A 782 -20.26 42.14 15.45
CA LEU A 782 -21.68 41.77 15.34
C LEU A 782 -22.24 41.03 16.55
N PHE A 783 -21.40 40.56 17.47
CA PHE A 783 -21.81 39.95 18.74
C PHE A 783 -21.19 40.75 19.89
N ASN A 784 -22.04 41.47 20.63
CA ASN A 784 -21.63 42.40 21.68
C ASN A 784 -22.45 42.16 22.96
N ILE A 785 -22.35 40.92 23.46
CA ILE A 785 -22.67 40.40 24.81
C ILE A 785 -21.58 39.39 25.13
#